data_AF-A0A329ZGJ7-F1
#
_entry.id   AF-A0A329ZGJ7-F1
#
_cell.length_a   1.000
_cell.length_b   1.000
_cell.length_c   1.000
_cell.angle_alpha   90.00
_cell.angle_beta   90.00
_cell.angle_gamma   90.00
#
_symmetry.space_group_name_H-M   'P 1'
#
loop_
_entity.id
_entity.type
_entity.pdbx_description
1 polymer ?
#
loop_
_entity_poly.entity_id
_entity_poly.type
_entity_poly.pdbx_seq_one_letter_code
_entity_poly.pdbx_strand_id
1 'polypeptide(L)'
;MIKNKATFRKTYSKIAVLLIIILLFLLIFKTLSDGIRINSLSIAGIKIDGLYLKLDKKLVLDIDNIDLGVIQIAKDSAPPSIADIANIVRRAIWVTSFFEHLDISNIQYANESSSIYFDGNQYKINIPYVLAAFKLKNDGDDIFLDIDTLKVKKEELDIKGRILYLKKGNIFAFDLESYINNRLDNTITFQGQTDFKHLNIVLDSTMLNSIDVLAPYIKVLDTNVYEWIYKKAKFDSVTINRAYLDIKNIQSNDIGKKIIDNLYASGLVENVSLKIEDELSPIVTKQVAIIFDKGKLSFKTHNASYDGVIVDSGQVDISNFVEKQLLLELNLTAKHAILDERILGILNYYGINIPVTQKDGFGDGFINLDILLPTHELGVVVKPNGFFKVVDSNIKVSGVDLFVKDANIYIEEDSVLIVDSYARFKDILDTKVDIMVDTLNKKIDLVANPSYFKLSDEKTADILDFSNQTINAKMDFSGDDFLVDFANYDIHIKANDSINVDINNISKILPYSPILKLLDINSGNIKLSIKDIENINLRATIENLNYPIYRLDGSKITAININGSITKDTISLNDSNHQIESSIDINSGDIELKAHNVAVDINEILDSKIPIFANMTNDSNDNETKSYTNILINGTNIIIKLFGYNIHLDDGMLKTTQNGFISNGKNKNGIANLILDNGVMDIDANNFNDEFVNKMFNNEIVAGGTFGLVGIYKDSKFLGDITMANTSIKNMASLQNMLSFIDAIPSLVVFKLPGFSTSGYEVDNATIRIGINNEFIALENININGSSVDIDGEGVIDLKTKELNIDLSLSTMKSLSSILNKIPIIGYVLLGDDGKITTEVKVSGKIEDPKMELSLLEDTAKAPVNIIKRIFSPFQLLVDELKKESEEKGNR
;
A
#
# COMPACT_ATOMS: atom_id res chain seq x y z
N MET A 1 137.67 25.61 1.27
CA MET A 1 136.87 26.72 0.68
C MET A 1 136.00 26.28 -0.51
N ILE A 2 135.34 25.11 -0.44
CA ILE A 2 134.48 24.56 -1.53
C ILE A 2 133.03 24.29 -1.05
N LYS A 3 132.74 24.34 0.26
CA LYS A 3 131.42 24.04 0.83
C LYS A 3 130.37 25.17 0.76
N ASN A 4 130.72 26.40 0.36
CA ASN A 4 129.80 27.56 0.36
C ASN A 4 129.26 27.99 -1.02
N LYS A 5 129.67 27.36 -2.13
CA LYS A 5 129.15 27.68 -3.47
C LYS A 5 127.75 27.06 -3.73
N ALA A 6 127.43 25.95 -3.08
CA ALA A 6 126.15 25.25 -3.25
C ALA A 6 124.97 25.94 -2.54
N THR A 7 125.20 26.54 -1.37
CA THR A 7 124.21 27.32 -0.59
C THR A 7 123.92 28.69 -1.20
N PHE A 8 124.93 29.35 -1.79
CA PHE A 8 124.76 30.64 -2.47
C PHE A 8 123.99 30.49 -3.80
N ARG A 9 124.24 29.43 -4.58
CA ARG A 9 123.51 29.13 -5.83
C ARG A 9 122.04 28.73 -5.59
N LYS A 10 121.75 28.02 -4.49
CA LYS A 10 120.36 27.72 -4.06
C LYS A 10 119.58 28.96 -3.63
N THR A 11 120.22 29.94 -2.99
CA THR A 11 119.56 31.17 -2.53
C THR A 11 119.28 32.13 -3.69
N TYR A 12 120.23 32.31 -4.62
CA TYR A 12 120.00 33.11 -5.84
C TYR A 12 118.98 32.46 -6.78
N SER A 13 118.95 31.12 -6.87
CA SER A 13 117.91 30.39 -7.60
C SER A 13 116.53 30.58 -6.98
N LYS A 14 116.41 30.55 -5.64
CA LYS A 14 115.13 30.83 -4.95
C LYS A 14 114.68 32.27 -5.11
N ILE A 15 115.60 33.24 -5.01
CA ILE A 15 115.30 34.66 -5.23
C ILE A 15 114.93 34.91 -6.69
N ALA A 16 115.68 34.35 -7.65
CA ALA A 16 115.35 34.46 -9.07
C ALA A 16 114.00 33.81 -9.39
N VAL A 17 113.68 32.65 -8.80
CA VAL A 17 112.35 32.04 -8.92
C VAL A 17 111.28 32.94 -8.30
N LEU A 18 111.51 33.53 -7.13
CA LEU A 18 110.58 34.48 -6.50
C LEU A 18 110.39 35.74 -7.34
N LEU A 19 111.46 36.29 -7.93
CA LEU A 19 111.42 37.48 -8.78
C LEU A 19 110.73 37.19 -10.11
N ILE A 20 110.96 35.99 -10.68
CA ILE A 20 110.21 35.47 -11.83
C ILE A 20 108.73 35.37 -11.46
N ILE A 21 108.38 34.81 -10.29
CA ILE A 21 106.99 34.71 -9.84
C ILE A 21 106.37 36.10 -9.67
N ILE A 22 107.07 37.06 -9.06
CA ILE A 22 106.58 38.44 -8.88
C ILE A 22 106.40 39.15 -10.23
N LEU A 23 107.37 39.03 -11.14
CA LEU A 23 107.26 39.57 -12.50
C LEU A 23 106.10 38.93 -13.27
N LEU A 24 105.92 37.62 -13.12
CA LEU A 24 104.81 36.89 -13.71
C LEU A 24 103.48 37.36 -13.11
N PHE A 25 103.42 37.60 -11.79
CA PHE A 25 102.25 38.16 -11.12
C PHE A 25 101.94 39.59 -11.57
N LEU A 26 102.95 40.46 -11.69
CA LEU A 26 102.79 41.82 -12.19
C LEU A 26 102.34 41.82 -13.65
N LEU A 27 102.89 40.92 -14.47
CA LEU A 27 102.48 40.72 -15.85
C LEU A 27 101.02 40.26 -15.91
N ILE A 28 100.66 39.19 -15.20
CA ILE A 28 99.28 38.68 -15.12
C ILE A 28 98.33 39.76 -14.60
N PHE A 29 98.70 40.48 -13.55
CA PHE A 29 97.90 41.56 -12.98
C PHE A 29 97.68 42.67 -13.99
N LYS A 30 98.74 43.14 -14.69
CA LYS A 30 98.63 44.17 -15.71
C LYS A 30 97.78 43.70 -16.89
N THR A 31 98.00 42.48 -17.36
CA THR A 31 97.23 41.86 -18.45
C THR A 31 95.75 41.71 -18.09
N LEU A 32 95.43 41.29 -16.86
CA LEU A 32 94.05 41.23 -16.38
C LEU A 32 93.46 42.63 -16.16
N SER A 33 94.24 43.60 -15.70
CA SER A 33 93.77 44.98 -15.49
C SER A 33 93.38 45.69 -16.79
N ASP A 34 94.11 45.42 -17.87
CA ASP A 34 93.77 45.93 -19.22
C ASP A 34 92.61 45.13 -19.86
N GLY A 35 92.33 43.93 -19.36
CA GLY A 35 91.29 43.02 -19.85
C GLY A 35 91.81 42.05 -20.92
N ILE A 36 91.38 40.80 -20.84
CA ILE A 36 91.73 39.73 -21.78
C ILE A 36 90.46 39.31 -22.51
N ARG A 37 90.50 39.27 -23.85
CA ARG A 37 89.43 38.70 -24.67
C ARG A 37 89.96 37.53 -25.48
N ILE A 38 89.30 36.39 -25.37
CA ILE A 38 89.60 35.17 -26.10
C ILE A 38 88.36 34.80 -26.92
N ASN A 39 88.46 34.89 -28.24
CA ASN A 39 87.32 34.64 -29.12
C ASN A 39 86.80 33.19 -29.03
N SER A 40 87.71 32.21 -28.94
CA SER A 40 87.35 30.81 -28.75
C SER A 40 88.52 30.07 -28.07
N LEU A 41 88.19 29.22 -27.11
CA LEU A 41 89.12 28.45 -26.30
C LEU A 41 88.56 27.03 -26.16
N SER A 42 89.35 26.01 -26.53
CA SER A 42 88.97 24.61 -26.29
C SER A 42 89.96 23.98 -25.32
N ILE A 43 89.46 23.51 -24.18
CA ILE A 43 90.25 22.85 -23.14
C ILE A 43 89.52 21.59 -22.71
N ALA A 44 90.20 20.44 -22.75
CA ALA A 44 89.71 19.17 -22.23
C ALA A 44 88.29 18.77 -22.73
N GLY A 45 87.96 19.07 -23.99
CA GLY A 45 86.66 18.75 -24.60
C GLY A 45 85.54 19.76 -24.31
N ILE A 46 85.81 20.83 -23.56
CA ILE A 46 84.89 21.96 -23.37
C ILE A 46 85.28 23.07 -24.35
N LYS A 47 84.30 23.63 -25.07
CA LYS A 47 84.50 24.79 -25.93
C LYS A 47 83.92 26.02 -25.27
N ILE A 48 84.72 27.08 -25.14
CA ILE A 48 84.34 28.36 -24.54
C ILE A 48 84.52 29.43 -25.61
N ASP A 49 83.45 30.10 -26.01
CA ASP A 49 83.46 31.18 -26.99
C ASP A 49 83.19 32.53 -26.31
N GLY A 50 83.85 33.58 -26.81
CA GLY A 50 83.62 34.95 -26.34
C GLY A 50 84.07 35.24 -24.90
N LEU A 51 85.08 34.53 -24.38
CA LEU A 51 85.58 34.76 -23.02
C LEU A 51 86.21 36.14 -22.90
N TYR A 52 85.72 36.94 -21.97
CA TYR A 52 86.28 38.19 -21.54
C TYR A 52 86.54 38.16 -20.02
N LEU A 53 87.78 38.46 -19.62
CA LEU A 53 88.19 38.47 -18.22
C LEU A 53 88.99 39.74 -17.92
N LYS A 54 88.53 40.53 -16.95
CA LYS A 54 89.22 41.74 -16.48
C LYS A 54 89.31 41.77 -14.97
N LEU A 55 90.42 42.27 -14.41
CA LEU A 55 90.60 42.51 -12.99
C LEU A 55 90.63 44.03 -12.73
N ASP A 56 89.53 44.58 -12.19
CA ASP A 56 89.50 45.96 -11.70
C ASP A 56 89.71 45.96 -10.17
N LYS A 57 88.70 46.33 -9.37
CA LYS A 57 88.69 46.07 -7.92
C LYS A 57 88.39 44.61 -7.59
N LYS A 58 87.60 43.96 -8.43
CA LYS A 58 87.29 42.52 -8.45
C LYS A 58 87.31 42.01 -9.90
N LEU A 59 87.15 40.70 -10.09
CA LEU A 59 87.13 40.09 -11.42
C LEU A 59 85.79 40.34 -12.13
N VAL A 60 85.86 40.68 -13.40
CA VAL A 60 84.76 40.75 -14.35
C VAL A 60 84.94 39.60 -15.32
N LEU A 61 83.96 38.69 -15.41
CA LEU A 61 83.97 37.55 -16.33
C LEU A 61 82.70 37.53 -17.16
N ASP A 62 82.85 37.64 -18.48
CA ASP A 62 81.76 37.45 -19.44
C ASP A 62 82.13 36.29 -20.38
N ILE A 63 81.20 35.37 -20.61
CA ILE A 63 81.36 34.25 -21.53
C ILE A 63 80.09 34.15 -22.39
N ASP A 64 80.24 34.30 -23.71
CA ASP A 64 79.12 34.22 -24.64
C ASP A 64 78.52 32.80 -24.70
N ASN A 65 79.38 31.77 -24.79
CA ASN A 65 78.94 30.38 -24.92
C ASN A 65 79.94 29.37 -24.30
N ILE A 66 79.42 28.38 -23.56
CA ILE A 66 80.14 27.19 -23.10
C ILE A 66 79.45 25.96 -23.67
N ASP A 67 80.14 25.15 -24.46
CA ASP A 67 79.67 23.85 -24.94
C ASP A 67 80.25 22.71 -24.09
N LEU A 68 79.36 22.00 -23.40
CA LEU A 68 79.64 20.85 -22.53
C LEU A 68 79.26 19.52 -23.18
N GLY A 69 78.90 19.47 -24.47
CA GLY A 69 78.31 18.30 -25.13
C GLY A 69 79.18 17.03 -25.15
N VAL A 70 80.46 17.13 -24.82
CA VAL A 70 81.42 16.00 -24.79
C VAL A 70 81.48 15.33 -23.41
N ILE A 71 80.92 15.95 -22.36
CA ILE A 71 80.98 15.43 -20.98
C ILE A 71 79.86 14.40 -20.76
N GLN A 72 80.21 13.15 -20.46
CA GLN A 72 79.26 12.12 -20.01
C GLN A 72 79.15 12.12 -18.48
N ILE A 73 77.95 12.41 -17.95
CA ILE A 73 77.68 12.31 -16.51
C ILE A 73 77.35 10.85 -16.15
N ALA A 74 77.97 10.31 -15.11
CA ALA A 74 77.71 8.96 -14.62
C ALA A 74 76.25 8.83 -14.10
N LYS A 75 75.53 7.80 -14.55
CA LYS A 75 74.09 7.62 -14.27
C LYS A 75 73.74 7.18 -12.84
N ASP A 76 74.68 6.67 -12.04
CA ASP A 76 74.40 6.00 -10.75
C ASP A 76 74.99 6.69 -9.51
N SER A 77 75.00 8.03 -9.47
CA SER A 77 75.45 8.75 -8.27
C SER A 77 74.34 8.76 -7.22
N ALA A 78 74.64 8.35 -5.98
CA ALA A 78 73.72 8.54 -4.86
C ALA A 78 73.38 10.04 -4.70
N PRO A 79 72.13 10.38 -4.32
CA PRO A 79 71.72 11.77 -4.16
C PRO A 79 72.58 12.47 -3.09
N PRO A 80 72.97 13.75 -3.31
CA PRO A 80 73.85 14.47 -2.41
C PRO A 80 73.19 14.68 -1.05
N SER A 81 73.94 14.53 0.04
CA SER A 81 73.45 14.87 1.38
C SER A 81 73.33 16.39 1.56
N ILE A 82 72.58 16.83 2.57
CA ILE A 82 72.49 18.27 2.92
C ILE A 82 73.89 18.87 3.14
N ALA A 83 74.80 18.12 3.77
CA ALA A 83 76.17 18.57 3.99
C ALA A 83 76.95 18.73 2.67
N ASP A 84 76.72 17.85 1.69
CA ASP A 84 77.33 17.96 0.36
C ASP A 84 76.82 19.19 -0.38
N ILE A 85 75.50 19.44 -0.34
CA ILE A 85 74.87 20.64 -0.91
C ILE A 85 75.44 21.89 -0.25
N ALA A 86 75.49 21.95 1.08
CA ALA A 86 76.05 23.08 1.81
C ALA A 86 77.52 23.33 1.45
N ASN A 87 78.32 22.28 1.25
CA ASN A 87 79.71 22.41 0.81
C ASN A 87 79.82 22.96 -0.63
N ILE A 88 78.94 22.54 -1.54
CA ILE A 88 78.86 23.09 -2.90
C ILE A 88 78.49 24.57 -2.86
N VAL A 89 77.47 24.94 -2.08
CA VAL A 89 77.02 26.32 -1.91
C VAL A 89 78.11 27.20 -1.29
N ARG A 90 78.81 26.73 -0.25
CA ARG A 90 79.96 27.44 0.35
C ARG A 90 81.08 27.68 -0.66
N ARG A 91 81.38 26.69 -1.50
CA ARG A 91 82.35 26.86 -2.60
C ARG A 91 81.87 27.87 -3.62
N ALA A 92 80.58 27.87 -3.98
CA ALA A 92 80.01 28.86 -4.88
C ALA A 92 80.16 30.27 -4.30
N ILE A 93 79.78 30.50 -3.04
CA ILE A 93 79.95 31.79 -2.33
C ILE A 93 81.42 32.23 -2.32
N TRP A 94 82.34 31.29 -2.07
CA TRP A 94 83.77 31.58 -2.08
C TRP A 94 84.27 31.96 -3.48
N VAL A 95 83.92 31.20 -4.52
CA VAL A 95 84.32 31.48 -5.91
C VAL A 95 83.77 32.82 -6.37
N THR A 96 82.48 33.10 -6.14
CA THR A 96 81.85 34.35 -6.58
C THR A 96 82.31 35.57 -5.79
N SER A 97 82.86 35.40 -4.58
CA SER A 97 83.40 36.52 -3.78
C SER A 97 84.52 37.31 -4.50
N PHE A 98 85.24 36.65 -5.42
CA PHE A 98 86.29 37.26 -6.25
C PHE A 98 85.75 38.11 -7.41
N PHE A 99 84.46 37.99 -7.74
CA PHE A 99 83.86 38.64 -8.91
C PHE A 99 83.07 39.90 -8.54
N GLU A 100 83.17 40.92 -9.38
CA GLU A 100 82.23 42.06 -9.42
C GLU A 100 80.96 41.63 -10.13
N HIS A 101 81.11 41.03 -11.31
CA HIS A 101 80.04 40.30 -11.99
C HIS A 101 80.61 39.08 -12.74
N LEU A 102 79.74 38.09 -12.94
CA LEU A 102 80.00 36.89 -13.72
C LEU A 102 78.77 36.66 -14.60
N ASP A 103 78.95 36.66 -15.92
CA ASP A 103 77.91 36.36 -16.89
C ASP A 103 78.37 35.21 -17.79
N ILE A 104 77.62 34.12 -17.77
CA ILE A 104 77.72 33.04 -18.75
C ILE A 104 76.38 32.99 -19.46
N SER A 105 76.34 33.60 -20.65
CA SER A 105 75.10 33.87 -21.37
C SER A 105 74.48 32.61 -21.97
N ASN A 106 75.31 31.64 -22.39
CA ASN A 106 74.84 30.33 -22.84
C ASN A 106 75.76 29.19 -22.37
N ILE A 107 75.18 28.15 -21.81
CA ILE A 107 75.80 26.88 -21.47
C ILE A 107 75.00 25.81 -22.21
N GLN A 108 75.57 25.30 -23.29
CA GLN A 108 74.98 24.26 -24.09
C GLN A 108 75.37 22.89 -23.52
N TYR A 109 74.37 22.07 -23.21
CA TYR A 109 74.58 20.67 -22.87
C TYR A 109 73.51 19.82 -23.58
N ALA A 110 73.94 18.91 -24.44
CA ALA A 110 73.05 18.21 -25.37
C ALA A 110 72.19 19.22 -26.18
N ASN A 111 70.86 19.11 -26.13
CA ASN A 111 69.92 20.00 -26.83
C ASN A 111 69.39 21.15 -25.97
N GLU A 112 69.95 21.33 -24.77
CA GLU A 112 69.45 22.27 -23.78
C GLU A 112 70.41 23.43 -23.56
N SER A 113 69.87 24.63 -23.37
CA SER A 113 70.62 25.84 -23.05
C SER A 113 70.37 26.28 -21.61
N SER A 114 71.42 26.77 -20.97
CA SER A 114 71.35 27.35 -19.63
C SER A 114 72.15 28.66 -19.55
N SER A 115 71.88 29.50 -18.57
CA SER A 115 72.70 30.68 -18.29
C SER A 115 72.90 30.88 -16.79
N ILE A 116 74.03 31.48 -16.43
CA ILE A 116 74.39 31.81 -15.06
C ILE A 116 74.83 33.26 -15.04
N TYR A 117 74.25 34.04 -14.14
CA TYR A 117 74.59 35.44 -13.96
C TYR A 117 74.75 35.76 -12.46
N PHE A 118 75.73 36.59 -12.13
CA PHE A 118 75.97 37.11 -10.78
C PHE A 118 76.42 38.56 -10.88
N ASP A 119 75.80 39.46 -10.13
CA ASP A 119 76.06 40.92 -10.19
C ASP A 119 76.84 41.47 -8.98
N GLY A 120 77.46 40.58 -8.21
CA GLY A 120 78.14 40.93 -6.95
C GLY A 120 77.27 40.74 -5.71
N ASN A 121 75.96 40.54 -5.88
CA ASN A 121 75.01 40.33 -4.79
C ASN A 121 74.01 39.20 -5.07
N GLN A 122 73.32 39.26 -6.21
CA GLN A 122 72.27 38.33 -6.61
C GLN A 122 72.80 37.34 -7.66
N TYR A 123 72.41 36.08 -7.50
CA TYR A 123 72.61 35.00 -8.46
C TYR A 123 71.35 34.87 -9.30
N LYS A 124 71.49 34.72 -10.61
CA LYS A 124 70.42 34.32 -11.53
C LYS A 124 70.87 33.09 -12.30
N ILE A 125 70.09 32.02 -12.20
CA ILE A 125 70.33 30.75 -12.88
C ILE A 125 69.12 30.46 -13.74
N ASN A 126 69.31 30.32 -15.04
CA ASN A 126 68.27 29.90 -15.97
C ASN A 126 68.68 28.56 -16.57
N ILE A 127 68.03 27.49 -16.14
CA ILE A 127 68.20 26.14 -16.69
C ILE A 127 66.88 25.72 -17.37
N PRO A 128 66.85 24.64 -18.17
CA PRO A 128 65.67 24.29 -18.99
C PRO A 128 64.35 24.27 -18.24
N TYR A 129 64.35 23.74 -17.02
CA TYR A 129 63.14 23.56 -16.21
C TYR A 129 62.95 24.62 -15.12
N VAL A 130 63.98 25.41 -14.81
CA VAL A 130 63.98 26.32 -13.65
C VAL A 130 64.62 27.66 -13.99
N LEU A 131 63.98 28.75 -13.58
CA LEU A 131 64.58 30.09 -13.50
C LEU A 131 64.65 30.48 -12.03
N ALA A 132 65.85 30.67 -11.48
CA ALA A 132 66.06 31.06 -10.09
C ALA A 132 66.79 32.40 -10.02
N ALA A 133 66.29 33.33 -9.20
CA ALA A 133 67.02 34.52 -8.77
C ALA A 133 67.06 34.54 -7.24
N PHE A 134 68.26 34.58 -6.66
CA PHE A 134 68.42 34.44 -5.21
C PHE A 134 69.70 35.11 -4.71
N LYS A 135 69.78 35.35 -3.41
CA LYS A 135 70.96 35.86 -2.71
C LYS A 135 71.46 34.81 -1.73
N LEU A 136 72.78 34.69 -1.62
CA LEU A 136 73.43 33.78 -0.67
C LEU A 136 74.30 34.57 0.29
N LYS A 137 74.20 34.26 1.58
CA LYS A 137 75.03 34.86 2.63
C LYS A 137 75.46 33.81 3.65
N ASN A 138 76.75 33.77 3.97
CA ASN A 138 77.24 33.01 5.12
C ASN A 138 77.08 33.84 6.41
N ASP A 139 76.65 33.20 7.48
CA ASP A 139 76.64 33.76 8.84
C ASP A 139 77.29 32.76 9.80
N GLY A 140 78.58 32.94 10.06
CA GLY A 140 79.40 31.93 10.73
C GLY A 140 79.44 30.62 9.93
N ASP A 141 78.90 29.55 10.52
CA ASP A 141 78.78 28.23 9.90
C ASP A 141 77.44 27.99 9.17
N ASP A 142 76.47 28.88 9.35
CA ASP A 142 75.13 28.75 8.76
C ASP A 142 75.06 29.48 7.41
N ILE A 143 74.12 29.06 6.55
CA ILE A 143 73.96 29.63 5.20
C ILE A 143 72.53 30.14 5.05
N PHE A 144 72.39 31.42 4.73
CA PHE A 144 71.13 32.04 4.36
C PHE A 144 71.00 32.08 2.85
N LEU A 145 69.88 31.55 2.36
CA LEU A 145 69.43 31.63 0.98
C LEU A 145 68.12 32.43 0.94
N ASP A 146 68.15 33.57 0.28
CA ASP A 146 66.99 34.45 0.07
C ASP A 146 66.57 34.37 -1.40
N ILE A 147 65.40 33.81 -1.65
CA ILE A 147 64.88 33.48 -2.99
C ILE A 147 63.94 34.60 -3.42
N ASP A 148 64.38 35.40 -4.39
CA ASP A 148 63.57 36.47 -4.98
C ASP A 148 62.55 35.91 -5.99
N THR A 149 62.90 34.84 -6.71
CA THR A 149 62.01 34.05 -7.57
C THR A 149 62.65 32.71 -7.87
N LEU A 150 61.85 31.64 -7.88
CA LEU A 150 62.23 30.30 -8.30
C LEU A 150 61.07 29.77 -9.14
N LYS A 151 61.13 30.02 -10.44
CA LYS A 151 60.10 29.61 -11.39
C LYS A 151 60.37 28.19 -11.87
N VAL A 152 59.48 27.26 -11.52
CA VAL A 152 59.44 25.92 -12.08
C VAL A 152 58.57 25.97 -13.33
N LYS A 153 59.19 25.93 -14.50
CA LYS A 153 58.55 26.28 -15.78
C LYS A 153 57.43 25.32 -16.19
N LYS A 154 57.54 24.04 -15.84
CA LYS A 154 56.59 23.00 -16.25
C LYS A 154 55.32 23.04 -15.40
N GLU A 155 55.45 23.29 -14.11
CA GLU A 155 54.34 23.34 -13.16
C GLU A 155 53.76 24.76 -12.99
N GLU A 156 54.32 25.76 -13.69
CA GLU A 156 53.94 27.19 -13.60
C GLU A 156 53.94 27.74 -12.16
N LEU A 157 54.90 27.28 -11.36
CA LEU A 157 55.07 27.69 -9.96
C LEU A 157 56.17 28.75 -9.86
N ASP A 158 55.93 29.84 -9.14
CA ASP A 158 56.96 30.80 -8.74
C ASP A 158 57.11 30.77 -7.21
N ILE A 159 58.28 30.37 -6.72
CA ILE A 159 58.55 30.24 -5.29
C ILE A 159 59.43 31.39 -4.82
N LYS A 160 59.08 31.99 -3.69
CA LYS A 160 59.87 33.03 -3.01
C LYS A 160 60.01 32.70 -1.54
N GLY A 161 60.95 33.37 -0.87
CA GLY A 161 61.12 33.26 0.58
C GLY A 161 62.53 32.85 0.94
N ARG A 162 62.71 32.25 2.12
CA ARG A 162 64.02 32.08 2.74
C ARG A 162 64.25 30.63 3.13
N ILE A 163 65.49 30.20 2.94
CA ILE A 163 66.00 28.92 3.43
C ILE A 163 67.23 29.19 4.29
N LEU A 164 67.23 28.67 5.51
CA LEU A 164 68.34 28.73 6.45
C LEU A 164 68.91 27.31 6.63
N TYR A 165 70.15 27.13 6.22
CA TYR A 165 70.93 25.95 6.57
C TYR A 165 71.59 26.13 7.94
N LEU A 166 71.22 25.28 8.89
CA LEU A 166 71.82 25.22 10.22
C LEU A 166 72.87 24.11 10.24
N LYS A 167 74.15 24.48 10.42
CA LYS A 167 75.25 23.52 10.50
C LYS A 167 75.10 22.62 11.72
N LYS A 168 74.62 23.20 12.83
CA LYS A 168 74.27 22.46 14.05
C LYS A 168 73.00 21.64 13.77
N GLY A 169 73.19 20.35 13.50
CA GLY A 169 72.11 19.41 13.17
C GLY A 169 72.00 19.06 11.69
N ASN A 170 72.68 19.79 10.79
CA ASN A 170 72.59 19.66 9.33
C ASN A 170 71.13 19.73 8.82
N ILE A 171 70.40 20.76 9.25
CA ILE A 171 68.97 20.95 8.95
C ILE A 171 68.80 22.14 8.00
N PHE A 172 67.90 22.02 7.02
CA PHE A 172 67.35 23.17 6.33
C PHE A 172 66.04 23.58 6.99
N ALA A 173 65.96 24.80 7.51
CA ALA A 173 64.71 25.45 7.86
C ALA A 173 64.26 26.34 6.69
N PHE A 174 62.98 26.36 6.37
CA PHE A 174 62.45 27.11 5.23
C PHE A 174 61.15 27.83 5.60
N ASP A 175 60.96 28.99 4.97
CA ASP A 175 59.79 29.86 5.05
C ASP A 175 59.55 30.39 3.64
N LEU A 176 58.61 29.76 2.94
CA LEU A 176 58.46 29.88 1.49
C LEU A 176 57.01 30.20 1.12
N GLU A 177 56.85 30.95 0.04
CA GLU A 177 55.57 31.25 -0.60
C GLU A 177 55.63 30.79 -2.05
N SER A 178 54.61 30.06 -2.52
CA SER A 178 54.48 29.66 -3.91
C SER A 178 53.25 30.30 -4.54
N TYR A 179 53.46 30.98 -5.66
CA TYR A 179 52.39 31.56 -6.48
C TYR A 179 52.03 30.59 -7.60
N ILE A 180 50.78 30.11 -7.60
CA ILE A 180 50.26 29.18 -8.60
C ILE A 180 49.77 29.96 -9.82
N ASN A 181 50.11 29.50 -11.02
CA ASN A 181 49.73 30.11 -12.31
C ASN A 181 50.17 31.59 -12.42
N ASN A 182 51.30 31.95 -11.77
CA ASN A 182 51.83 33.31 -11.69
C ASN A 182 50.84 34.36 -11.13
N ARG A 183 49.91 33.95 -10.25
CA ARG A 183 48.90 34.83 -9.65
C ARG A 183 49.22 35.17 -8.20
N LEU A 184 49.19 36.46 -7.86
CA LEU A 184 49.49 36.95 -6.51
C LEU A 184 48.41 36.59 -5.48
N ASP A 185 47.18 36.35 -5.93
CA ASP A 185 46.04 35.96 -5.09
C ASP A 185 45.91 34.43 -4.90
N ASN A 186 46.73 33.63 -5.61
CA ASN A 186 46.81 32.18 -5.47
C ASN A 186 48.14 31.78 -4.83
N THR A 187 48.28 32.04 -3.53
CA THR A 187 49.52 31.83 -2.79
C THR A 187 49.35 30.65 -1.82
N ILE A 188 50.32 29.75 -1.81
CA ILE A 188 50.49 28.74 -0.76
C ILE A 188 51.72 29.12 0.04
N THR A 189 51.58 29.26 1.36
CA THR A 189 52.73 29.43 2.24
C THR A 189 53.10 28.09 2.85
N PHE A 190 54.40 27.81 2.96
CA PHE A 190 54.88 26.60 3.62
C PHE A 190 56.15 26.88 4.42
N GLN A 191 56.11 26.45 5.67
CA GLN A 191 57.15 26.64 6.65
C GLN A 191 57.52 25.29 7.24
N GLY A 192 58.80 25.06 7.49
CA GLY A 192 59.21 23.75 7.97
C GLY A 192 60.70 23.58 8.09
N GLN A 193 61.06 22.32 8.34
CA GLN A 193 62.45 21.91 8.40
C GLN A 193 62.65 20.47 7.92
N THR A 194 63.83 20.19 7.37
CA THR A 194 64.22 18.84 6.96
C THR A 194 65.72 18.59 7.11
N ASP A 195 66.07 17.35 7.44
CA ASP A 195 67.43 16.80 7.35
C ASP A 195 67.57 15.77 6.19
N PHE A 196 66.60 15.75 5.26
CA PHE A 196 66.37 14.74 4.21
C PHE A 196 66.02 13.31 4.71
N LYS A 197 65.88 13.11 6.02
CA LYS A 197 65.31 11.89 6.62
C LYS A 197 63.99 12.19 7.33
N HIS A 198 63.94 13.32 8.04
CA HIS A 198 62.80 13.88 8.73
C HIS A 198 62.28 15.08 7.94
N LEU A 199 60.97 15.21 7.83
CA LEU A 199 60.30 16.37 7.26
C LEU A 199 59.21 16.82 8.21
N ASN A 200 59.30 18.06 8.62
CA ASN A 200 58.24 18.77 9.30
C ASN A 200 57.83 19.94 8.40
N ILE A 201 56.56 20.01 8.02
CA ILE A 201 56.05 21.09 7.18
C ILE A 201 54.66 21.48 7.67
N VAL A 202 54.44 22.79 7.79
CA VAL A 202 53.14 23.42 7.94
C VAL A 202 52.89 24.19 6.66
N LEU A 203 51.67 24.13 6.13
CA LEU A 203 51.26 24.91 4.99
C LEU A 203 49.87 25.51 5.19
N ASP A 204 49.63 26.65 4.56
CA ASP A 204 48.31 27.27 4.41
C ASP A 204 48.21 27.90 3.01
N SER A 205 47.02 28.35 2.63
CA SER A 205 46.83 29.03 1.36
C SER A 205 45.87 30.20 1.45
N THR A 206 45.99 31.11 0.50
CA THR A 206 44.88 32.00 0.12
C THR A 206 43.79 31.20 -0.59
N MET A 207 42.75 31.90 -1.06
CA MET A 207 41.73 31.30 -1.91
C MET A 207 42.34 30.92 -3.26
N LEU A 208 42.39 29.61 -3.55
CA LEU A 208 42.93 29.06 -4.78
C LEU A 208 41.80 28.78 -5.77
N ASN A 209 41.82 29.42 -6.94
CA ASN A 209 40.81 29.20 -7.99
C ASN A 209 41.04 27.89 -8.79
N SER A 210 42.19 27.24 -8.61
CA SER A 210 42.51 25.94 -9.21
C SER A 210 43.54 25.22 -8.37
N ILE A 211 43.42 23.90 -8.31
CA ILE A 211 44.37 22.97 -7.72
C ILE A 211 44.92 21.98 -8.77
N ASP A 212 44.86 22.34 -10.06
CA ASP A 212 45.26 21.45 -11.17
C ASP A 212 46.73 21.03 -11.12
N VAL A 213 47.58 21.84 -10.48
CA VAL A 213 48.99 21.48 -10.25
C VAL A 213 49.14 20.19 -9.43
N LEU A 214 48.15 19.85 -8.61
CA LEU A 214 48.14 18.63 -7.80
C LEU A 214 47.59 17.41 -8.56
N ALA A 215 46.90 17.62 -9.69
CA ALA A 215 46.17 16.58 -10.41
C ALA A 215 47.04 15.37 -10.80
N PRO A 216 48.27 15.53 -11.34
CA PRO A 216 49.12 14.39 -11.69
C PRO A 216 49.52 13.57 -10.48
N TYR A 217 49.76 14.22 -9.34
CA TYR A 217 50.22 13.57 -8.11
C TYR A 217 49.06 12.83 -7.41
N ILE A 218 47.87 13.44 -7.36
CA ILE A 218 46.67 12.81 -6.81
C ILE A 218 46.29 11.57 -7.62
N LYS A 219 46.37 11.64 -8.97
CA LYS A 219 46.06 10.49 -9.84
C LYS A 219 46.99 9.28 -9.60
N VAL A 220 48.25 9.54 -9.29
CA VAL A 220 49.24 8.49 -8.95
C VAL A 220 48.96 7.89 -7.58
N LEU A 221 48.47 8.69 -6.63
CA LEU A 221 48.11 8.23 -5.28
C LEU A 221 46.83 7.38 -5.29
N ASP A 222 45.76 7.89 -5.90
CA ASP A 222 44.47 7.21 -5.99
C ASP A 222 43.65 7.73 -7.18
N THR A 223 43.35 6.85 -8.14
CA THR A 223 42.57 7.21 -9.33
C THR A 223 41.11 7.53 -8.99
N ASN A 224 40.49 6.89 -8.00
CA ASN A 224 39.11 7.17 -7.62
C ASN A 224 39.00 8.57 -7.01
N VAL A 225 39.94 8.94 -6.14
CA VAL A 225 40.00 10.30 -5.56
C VAL A 225 40.18 11.35 -6.65
N TYR A 226 41.03 11.07 -7.65
CA TYR A 226 41.21 11.93 -8.82
C TYR A 226 39.89 12.13 -9.60
N GLU A 227 39.15 11.07 -9.89
CA GLU A 227 37.86 11.16 -10.59
C GLU A 227 36.85 12.01 -9.80
N TRP A 228 36.76 11.81 -8.48
CA TRP A 228 35.86 12.59 -7.62
C TRP A 228 36.19 14.09 -7.61
N ILE A 229 37.48 14.45 -7.45
CA ILE A 229 37.90 15.85 -7.32
C ILE A 229 37.88 16.59 -8.67
N TYR A 230 38.37 15.96 -9.75
CA TYR A 230 38.62 16.66 -11.02
C TYR A 230 37.61 16.37 -12.12
N LYS A 231 36.79 15.30 -12.00
CA LYS A 231 35.75 14.99 -13.00
C LYS A 231 34.33 15.14 -12.47
N LYS A 232 34.04 14.65 -11.26
CA LYS A 232 32.69 14.67 -10.68
C LYS A 232 32.37 15.97 -9.95
N ALA A 233 33.36 16.59 -9.30
CA ALA A 233 33.19 17.86 -8.59
C ALA A 233 33.55 19.07 -9.46
N LYS A 234 32.75 20.13 -9.32
CA LYS A 234 33.05 21.49 -9.78
C LYS A 234 32.96 22.42 -8.58
N PHE A 235 33.88 23.38 -8.49
CA PHE A 235 33.93 24.36 -7.42
C PHE A 235 34.57 25.65 -7.91
N ASP A 236 34.31 26.75 -7.22
CA ASP A 236 34.87 28.06 -7.58
C ASP A 236 36.27 28.26 -6.99
N SER A 237 36.47 27.83 -5.74
CA SER A 237 37.76 27.99 -5.08
C SER A 237 37.96 27.04 -3.89
N VAL A 238 39.22 26.85 -3.50
CA VAL A 238 39.66 26.05 -2.34
C VAL A 238 40.59 26.88 -1.47
N THR A 239 40.38 26.87 -0.15
CA THR A 239 41.30 27.45 0.82
C THR A 239 41.83 26.36 1.74
N ILE A 240 43.15 26.25 1.88
CA ILE A 240 43.80 25.39 2.87
C ILE A 240 44.03 26.24 4.12
N ASN A 241 43.17 26.10 5.12
CA ASN A 241 43.28 26.85 6.38
C ASN A 241 44.56 26.47 7.12
N ARG A 242 44.87 25.17 7.12
CA ARG A 242 46.11 24.62 7.70
C ARG A 242 46.29 23.18 7.27
N ALA A 243 47.47 22.82 6.82
CA ALA A 243 47.93 21.45 6.79
C ALA A 243 49.30 21.31 7.45
N TYR A 244 49.54 20.16 8.06
CA TYR A 244 50.76 19.83 8.78
C TYR A 244 51.13 18.39 8.52
N LEU A 245 52.42 18.15 8.29
CA LEU A 245 52.96 16.83 8.06
C LEU A 245 54.28 16.68 8.84
N ASP A 246 54.37 15.61 9.62
CA ASP A 246 55.56 15.24 10.38
C ASP A 246 55.95 13.79 10.08
N ILE A 247 56.99 13.62 9.28
CA ILE A 247 57.51 12.32 8.89
C ILE A 247 58.90 12.14 9.46
N LYS A 248 59.09 11.10 10.26
CA LYS A 248 60.41 10.79 10.86
C LYS A 248 61.37 10.05 9.92
N ASN A 249 60.87 9.37 8.90
CA ASN A 249 61.71 8.65 7.94
C ASN A 249 61.07 8.63 6.54
N ILE A 250 61.48 9.60 5.72
CA ILE A 250 61.02 9.80 4.33
C ILE A 250 61.52 8.67 3.40
N GLN A 251 62.64 8.02 3.72
CA GLN A 251 63.28 6.98 2.89
C GLN A 251 62.66 5.59 3.09
N SER A 252 61.51 5.51 3.75
CA SER A 252 60.81 4.26 4.06
C SER A 252 60.09 3.71 2.83
N ASN A 253 60.06 2.38 2.67
CA ASN A 253 59.30 1.73 1.60
C ASN A 253 57.78 2.03 1.70
N ASP A 254 57.25 2.23 2.92
CA ASP A 254 55.84 2.56 3.17
C ASP A 254 55.58 4.07 3.32
N ILE A 255 56.28 4.93 2.57
CA ILE A 255 56.15 6.38 2.70
C ILE A 255 54.70 6.88 2.48
N GLY A 256 53.94 6.26 1.58
CA GLY A 256 52.54 6.60 1.33
C GLY A 256 51.66 6.43 2.57
N LYS A 257 51.78 5.29 3.26
CA LYS A 257 51.07 5.05 4.53
C LYS A 257 51.50 6.04 5.61
N LYS A 258 52.80 6.33 5.72
CA LYS A 258 53.30 7.33 6.69
C LYS A 258 52.78 8.73 6.42
N ILE A 259 52.59 9.12 5.16
CA ILE A 259 51.95 10.40 4.82
C ILE A 259 50.50 10.39 5.31
N ILE A 260 49.73 9.35 4.97
CA ILE A 260 48.31 9.21 5.38
C ILE A 260 48.14 9.24 6.90
N ASP A 261 49.02 8.55 7.64
CA ASP A 261 48.92 8.45 9.10
C ASP A 261 49.32 9.76 9.83
N ASN A 262 50.17 10.60 9.23
CA ASN A 262 50.77 11.78 9.89
C ASN A 262 50.38 13.13 9.25
N LEU A 263 49.62 13.12 8.15
CA LEU A 263 49.08 14.33 7.55
C LEU A 263 47.83 14.77 8.33
N TYR A 264 47.84 16.01 8.76
CA TYR A 264 46.63 16.75 9.11
C TYR A 264 46.40 17.82 8.04
N ALA A 265 45.17 17.97 7.54
CA ALA A 265 44.80 19.06 6.65
C ALA A 265 43.39 19.55 6.96
N SER A 266 43.16 20.85 6.85
CA SER A 266 41.84 21.45 7.00
C SER A 266 41.66 22.58 6.00
N GLY A 267 40.48 22.68 5.41
CA GLY A 267 40.19 23.66 4.37
C GLY A 267 38.71 23.84 4.09
N LEU A 268 38.43 24.77 3.18
CA LEU A 268 37.09 25.14 2.74
C LEU A 268 37.06 25.13 1.20
N VAL A 269 35.97 24.61 0.64
CA VAL A 269 35.69 24.65 -0.80
C VAL A 269 34.39 25.41 -1.03
N GLU A 270 34.43 26.41 -1.90
CA GLU A 270 33.30 27.31 -2.17
C GLU A 270 32.55 26.90 -3.45
N ASN A 271 31.22 27.04 -3.42
CA ASN A 271 30.29 26.80 -4.51
C ASN A 271 30.47 25.43 -5.19
N VAL A 272 30.35 24.37 -4.39
CA VAL A 272 30.52 22.99 -4.87
C VAL A 272 29.27 22.53 -5.61
N SER A 273 29.46 22.01 -6.81
CA SER A 273 28.49 21.24 -7.58
C SER A 273 29.09 19.87 -7.87
N LEU A 274 28.55 18.85 -7.23
CA LEU A 274 28.98 17.46 -7.34
C LEU A 274 27.98 16.69 -8.20
N LYS A 275 28.44 16.18 -9.33
CA LYS A 275 27.63 15.32 -10.21
C LYS A 275 28.09 13.87 -10.06
N ILE A 276 27.29 13.06 -9.37
CA ILE A 276 27.65 11.68 -9.04
C ILE A 276 27.63 10.82 -10.31
N GLU A 277 26.53 10.85 -11.06
CA GLU A 277 26.38 10.16 -12.35
C GLU A 277 25.71 11.11 -13.35
N ASP A 278 25.87 10.81 -14.64
CA ASP A 278 25.45 11.75 -15.69
C ASP A 278 23.93 11.93 -15.78
N GLU A 279 23.16 10.89 -15.41
CA GLU A 279 21.70 10.87 -15.37
C GLU A 279 21.11 11.49 -14.11
N LEU A 280 21.91 11.71 -13.05
CA LEU A 280 21.44 12.25 -11.77
C LEU A 280 21.65 13.77 -11.68
N SER A 281 20.75 14.45 -10.95
CA SER A 281 20.88 15.88 -10.65
C SER A 281 22.15 16.14 -9.80
N PRO A 282 22.82 17.27 -9.98
CA PRO A 282 23.99 17.59 -9.18
C PRO A 282 23.59 17.94 -7.74
N ILE A 283 24.41 17.53 -6.77
CA ILE A 283 24.35 18.04 -5.40
C ILE A 283 25.08 19.39 -5.39
N VAL A 284 24.38 20.44 -4.94
CA VAL A 284 24.92 21.80 -4.91
C VAL A 284 24.99 22.30 -3.48
N THR A 285 26.10 22.92 -3.10
CA THR A 285 26.26 23.57 -1.80
C THR A 285 27.17 24.78 -1.89
N LYS A 286 26.92 25.78 -1.04
CA LYS A 286 27.75 27.00 -0.99
C LYS A 286 29.13 26.72 -0.44
N GLN A 287 29.26 25.81 0.52
CA GLN A 287 30.53 25.58 1.19
C GLN A 287 30.65 24.13 1.68
N VAL A 288 31.84 23.55 1.50
CA VAL A 288 32.23 22.25 2.06
C VAL A 288 33.51 22.44 2.88
N ALA A 289 33.44 22.12 4.17
CA ALA A 289 34.62 22.01 5.01
C ALA A 289 35.27 20.64 4.82
N ILE A 290 36.57 20.62 4.56
CA ILE A 290 37.36 19.40 4.38
C ILE A 290 38.33 19.28 5.54
N ILE A 291 38.38 18.11 6.16
CA ILE A 291 39.35 17.78 7.23
C ILE A 291 39.95 16.43 6.90
N PHE A 292 41.27 16.33 6.88
CA PHE A 292 41.99 15.08 6.85
C PHE A 292 42.77 14.95 8.16
N ASP A 293 42.49 13.92 8.96
CA ASP A 293 43.21 13.66 10.21
C ASP A 293 43.32 12.14 10.43
N LYS A 294 44.53 11.65 10.72
CA LYS A 294 44.82 10.23 11.04
C LYS A 294 44.20 9.23 10.06
N GLY A 295 44.36 9.47 8.76
CA GLY A 295 43.81 8.59 7.72
C GLY A 295 42.27 8.63 7.58
N LYS A 296 41.60 9.68 8.07
CA LYS A 296 40.18 9.93 7.87
C LYS A 296 39.98 11.26 7.14
N LEU A 297 39.32 11.21 5.99
CA LEU A 297 38.95 12.37 5.16
C LEU A 297 37.47 12.69 5.36
N SER A 298 37.18 13.79 6.03
CA SER A 298 35.83 14.27 6.35
C SER A 298 35.45 15.47 5.47
N PHE A 299 34.30 15.38 4.83
CA PHE A 299 33.61 16.47 4.14
C PHE A 299 32.39 16.85 4.95
N LYS A 300 32.26 18.13 5.34
CA LYS A 300 31.12 18.64 6.11
C LYS A 300 30.49 19.80 5.39
N THR A 301 29.17 19.77 5.24
CA THR A 301 28.42 20.83 4.57
C THR A 301 27.10 21.09 5.28
N HIS A 302 26.58 22.31 5.11
CA HIS A 302 25.28 22.72 5.62
C HIS A 302 24.44 23.25 4.46
N ASN A 303 23.15 22.93 4.46
CA ASN A 303 22.19 23.34 3.42
C ASN A 303 22.62 22.94 2.00
N ALA A 304 23.07 21.69 1.83
CA ALA A 304 23.25 21.14 0.49
C ALA A 304 21.88 20.94 -0.17
N SER A 305 21.82 21.01 -1.50
CA SER A 305 20.59 20.85 -2.26
C SER A 305 20.77 19.79 -3.34
N TYR A 306 19.85 18.82 -3.41
CA TYR A 306 19.73 17.87 -4.50
C TYR A 306 18.34 18.01 -5.11
N ASP A 307 18.26 18.44 -6.37
CA ASP A 307 17.00 18.63 -7.09
C ASP A 307 15.95 19.46 -6.30
N GLY A 308 16.42 20.46 -5.57
CA GLY A 308 15.59 21.32 -4.71
C GLY A 308 15.27 20.76 -3.33
N VAL A 309 15.61 19.49 -3.03
CA VAL A 309 15.55 18.93 -1.67
C VAL A 309 16.75 19.44 -0.88
N ILE A 310 16.49 20.07 0.27
CA ILE A 310 17.54 20.62 1.14
C ILE A 310 17.94 19.58 2.18
N VAL A 311 19.25 19.41 2.34
CA VAL A 311 19.90 18.66 3.41
C VAL A 311 20.54 19.67 4.36
N ASP A 312 19.95 19.87 5.54
CA ASP A 312 20.41 20.84 6.54
C ASP A 312 21.86 20.61 6.94
N SER A 313 22.24 19.35 7.15
CA SER A 313 23.63 18.96 7.43
C SER A 313 23.99 17.66 6.74
N GLY A 314 25.11 17.67 6.03
CA GLY A 314 25.70 16.48 5.43
C GLY A 314 27.15 16.32 5.86
N GLN A 315 27.52 15.10 6.26
CA GLN A 315 28.89 14.71 6.52
C GLN A 315 29.20 13.42 5.77
N VAL A 316 30.30 13.43 5.02
CA VAL A 316 30.85 12.23 4.37
C VAL A 316 32.23 12.02 4.94
N ASP A 317 32.46 10.86 5.53
CA ASP A 317 33.77 10.46 5.97
C ASP A 317 34.28 9.29 5.12
N ILE A 318 35.55 9.37 4.70
CA ILE A 318 36.24 8.30 3.99
C ILE A 318 37.43 7.90 4.85
N SER A 319 37.54 6.61 5.16
CA SER A 319 38.60 6.06 6.00
C SER A 319 39.12 4.72 5.46
N ASN A 320 40.05 4.10 6.18
CA ASN A 320 40.71 2.84 5.81
C ASN A 320 41.49 2.93 4.48
N PHE A 321 42.08 4.11 4.19
CA PHE A 321 43.01 4.23 3.09
C PHE A 321 44.15 3.21 3.27
N VAL A 322 44.53 2.51 2.19
CA VAL A 322 45.57 1.46 2.17
C VAL A 322 45.14 0.12 2.82
N GLU A 323 43.90 -0.02 3.31
CA GLU A 323 43.36 -1.32 3.73
C GLU A 323 42.67 -2.09 2.59
N LYS A 324 42.09 -3.28 2.89
CA LYS A 324 41.44 -4.13 1.88
C LYS A 324 40.22 -3.48 1.23
N GLN A 325 39.47 -2.64 1.95
CA GLN A 325 38.31 -1.92 1.44
C GLN A 325 38.23 -0.54 2.10
N LEU A 326 37.90 0.47 1.30
CA LEU A 326 37.60 1.81 1.81
C LEU A 326 36.23 1.80 2.50
N LEU A 327 36.16 2.45 3.67
CA LEU A 327 34.91 2.68 4.38
C LEU A 327 34.45 4.12 4.12
N LEU A 328 33.23 4.27 3.62
CA LEU A 328 32.54 5.53 3.46
C LEU A 328 31.39 5.60 4.48
N GLU A 329 31.45 6.55 5.40
CA GLU A 329 30.40 6.82 6.39
C GLU A 329 29.64 8.08 5.95
N LEU A 330 28.37 7.95 5.59
CA LEU A 330 27.51 9.04 5.13
C LEU A 330 26.51 9.39 6.21
N ASN A 331 26.57 10.60 6.75
CA ASN A 331 25.62 11.11 7.73
C ASN A 331 24.86 12.30 7.14
N LEU A 332 23.57 12.13 6.92
CA LEU A 332 22.70 13.17 6.38
C LEU A 332 21.58 13.47 7.38
N THR A 333 21.26 14.74 7.52
CA THR A 333 20.06 15.20 8.22
C THR A 333 19.34 16.18 7.31
N ALA A 334 18.08 15.90 7.04
CA ALA A 334 17.21 16.73 6.23
C ALA A 334 15.91 16.97 7.00
N LYS A 335 15.59 18.23 7.19
CA LYS A 335 14.34 18.69 7.76
C LYS A 335 13.40 19.07 6.63
N HIS A 336 12.12 18.73 6.79
CA HIS A 336 11.09 18.96 5.79
C HIS A 336 11.32 18.24 4.44
N ALA A 337 12.17 17.21 4.38
CA ALA A 337 12.34 16.39 3.19
C ALA A 337 11.25 15.31 3.14
N ILE A 338 10.56 15.23 2.00
CA ILE A 338 9.51 14.22 1.77
C ILE A 338 9.99 13.16 0.79
N LEU A 339 9.54 11.92 0.98
CA LEU A 339 9.89 10.78 0.11
C LEU A 339 9.09 10.83 -1.21
N ASP A 340 9.42 11.78 -2.08
CA ASP A 340 8.79 11.96 -3.39
C ASP A 340 9.66 11.40 -4.53
N GLU A 341 9.19 11.57 -5.78
CA GLU A 341 9.86 11.10 -7.00
C GLU A 341 11.32 11.57 -7.15
N ARG A 342 11.72 12.67 -6.50
CA ARG A 342 13.11 13.16 -6.58
C ARG A 342 14.04 12.27 -5.78
N ILE A 343 13.65 11.93 -4.55
CA ILE A 343 14.40 11.03 -3.68
C ILE A 343 14.26 9.58 -4.20
N LEU A 344 13.05 9.16 -4.56
CA LEU A 344 12.80 7.83 -5.13
C LEU A 344 13.54 7.61 -6.45
N GLY A 345 13.69 8.65 -7.28
CA GLY A 345 14.46 8.59 -8.52
C GLY A 345 15.94 8.23 -8.30
N ILE A 346 16.55 8.74 -7.22
CA ILE A 346 17.92 8.37 -6.84
C ILE A 346 17.98 6.89 -6.45
N LEU A 347 17.05 6.44 -5.59
CA LEU A 347 17.01 5.07 -5.10
C LEU A 347 16.78 4.07 -6.24
N ASN A 348 15.84 4.39 -7.13
CA ASN A 348 15.53 3.59 -8.32
C ASN A 348 16.73 3.45 -9.26
N TYR A 349 17.55 4.49 -9.42
CA TYR A 349 18.78 4.43 -10.22
C TYR A 349 19.76 3.36 -9.69
N TYR A 350 19.85 3.20 -8.38
CA TYR A 350 20.68 2.17 -7.73
C TYR A 350 19.95 0.83 -7.55
N GLY A 351 18.79 0.63 -8.18
CA GLY A 351 18.02 -0.61 -8.13
C GLY A 351 17.21 -0.80 -6.85
N ILE A 352 17.03 0.25 -6.04
CA ILE A 352 16.25 0.24 -4.81
C ILE A 352 14.84 0.77 -5.12
N ASN A 353 13.90 -0.15 -5.39
CA ASN A 353 12.51 0.21 -5.66
C ASN A 353 11.69 0.16 -4.36
N ILE A 354 11.27 1.32 -3.86
CA ILE A 354 10.41 1.42 -2.68
C ILE A 354 8.97 1.68 -3.14
N PRO A 355 7.99 0.82 -2.79
CA PRO A 355 6.60 0.96 -3.24
C PRO A 355 5.81 1.97 -2.39
N VAL A 356 6.46 3.04 -1.94
CA VAL A 356 5.88 4.07 -1.08
C VAL A 356 6.28 5.44 -1.60
N THR A 357 5.29 6.31 -1.82
CA THR A 357 5.51 7.70 -2.24
C THR A 357 4.74 8.65 -1.34
N GLN A 358 5.41 9.66 -0.81
CA GLN A 358 4.81 10.75 -0.04
C GLN A 358 4.43 11.90 -0.98
N LYS A 359 3.16 12.31 -0.95
CA LYS A 359 2.65 13.39 -1.82
C LYS A 359 2.78 14.77 -1.18
N ASP A 360 2.62 14.83 0.13
CA ASP A 360 2.61 16.07 0.92
C ASP A 360 2.97 15.81 2.39
N GLY A 361 2.79 16.83 3.22
CA GLY A 361 3.03 16.79 4.66
C GLY A 361 4.47 17.15 5.03
N PHE A 362 4.88 16.68 6.20
CA PHE A 362 6.17 17.00 6.79
C PHE A 362 6.98 15.73 6.99
N GLY A 363 8.24 15.76 6.57
CA GLY A 363 9.20 14.68 6.82
C GLY A 363 10.47 15.24 7.42
N ASP A 364 10.88 14.76 8.59
CA ASP A 364 12.23 14.99 9.13
C ASP A 364 12.96 13.66 9.13
N GLY A 365 14.21 13.64 8.70
CA GLY A 365 14.98 12.41 8.66
C GLY A 365 16.44 12.63 8.96
N PHE A 366 17.03 11.67 9.66
CA PHE A 366 18.47 11.46 9.60
C PHE A 366 18.75 10.05 9.08
N ILE A 367 19.79 9.95 8.26
CA ILE A 367 20.28 8.67 7.77
C ILE A 367 21.79 8.64 7.92
N ASN A 368 22.28 7.53 8.46
CA ASN A 368 23.66 7.14 8.53
C ASN A 368 23.83 5.90 7.65
N LEU A 369 24.74 5.93 6.67
CA LEU A 369 25.09 4.77 5.87
C LEU A 369 26.58 4.47 6.03
N ASP A 370 26.90 3.26 6.47
CA ASP A 370 28.26 2.73 6.38
C ASP A 370 28.38 1.88 5.11
N ILE A 371 29.24 2.31 4.18
CA ILE A 371 29.41 1.70 2.87
C ILE A 371 30.85 1.21 2.72
N LEU A 372 31.03 -0.11 2.62
CA LEU A 372 32.29 -0.71 2.20
C LEU A 372 32.35 -0.71 0.68
N LEU A 373 33.27 0.08 0.12
CA LEU A 373 33.42 0.24 -1.32
C LEU A 373 33.95 -1.04 -1.99
N PRO A 374 33.56 -1.30 -3.26
CA PRO A 374 33.90 -2.55 -3.92
C PRO A 374 35.38 -2.61 -4.27
N THR A 375 35.92 -3.82 -4.32
CA THR A 375 37.26 -4.11 -4.88
C THR A 375 37.15 -5.21 -5.92
N HIS A 376 38.29 -5.61 -6.51
CA HIS A 376 38.33 -6.76 -7.41
C HIS A 376 37.87 -8.07 -6.76
N GLU A 377 37.96 -8.22 -5.43
CA GLU A 377 37.65 -9.47 -4.72
C GLU A 377 36.36 -9.40 -3.87
N LEU A 378 35.93 -8.20 -3.46
CA LEU A 378 34.84 -7.99 -2.50
C LEU A 378 33.80 -7.01 -3.06
N GLY A 379 32.52 -7.37 -2.96
CA GLY A 379 31.39 -6.53 -3.38
C GLY A 379 31.12 -5.37 -2.42
N VAL A 380 30.13 -4.55 -2.77
CA VAL A 380 29.64 -3.44 -1.92
C VAL A 380 28.84 -4.02 -0.76
N VAL A 381 29.09 -3.53 0.45
CA VAL A 381 28.25 -3.79 1.63
C VAL A 381 27.75 -2.45 2.16
N VAL A 382 26.44 -2.32 2.35
CA VAL A 382 25.80 -1.12 2.88
C VAL A 382 25.10 -1.48 4.18
N LYS A 383 25.38 -0.74 5.24
CA LYS A 383 24.71 -0.86 6.55
C LYS A 383 23.95 0.43 6.83
N PRO A 384 22.65 0.48 6.53
CA PRO A 384 21.84 1.67 6.80
C PRO A 384 21.44 1.72 8.28
N ASN A 385 21.51 2.91 8.86
CA ASN A 385 20.94 3.22 10.16
C ASN A 385 20.24 4.57 10.06
N GLY A 386 19.03 4.73 10.56
CA GLY A 386 18.33 5.99 10.37
C GLY A 386 17.05 6.12 11.15
N PHE A 387 16.53 7.34 11.14
CA PHE A 387 15.25 7.66 11.71
C PHE A 387 14.55 8.66 10.80
N PHE A 388 13.27 8.40 10.54
CA PHE A 388 12.41 9.28 9.78
C PHE A 388 11.13 9.51 10.57
N LYS A 389 10.73 10.78 10.66
CA LYS A 389 9.46 11.20 11.21
C LYS A 389 8.60 11.74 10.09
N VAL A 390 7.44 11.14 9.90
CA VAL A 390 6.43 11.54 8.92
C VAL A 390 5.22 12.08 9.66
N VAL A 391 4.79 13.30 9.35
CA VAL A 391 3.68 13.98 10.05
C VAL A 391 2.70 14.56 9.03
N ASP A 392 1.41 14.40 9.30
CA ASP A 392 0.28 14.94 8.52
C ASP A 392 0.48 14.79 7.00
N SER A 393 0.72 13.56 6.55
CA SER A 393 1.16 13.24 5.19
C SER A 393 0.22 12.27 4.48
N ASN A 394 -0.15 12.60 3.24
CA ASN A 394 -0.78 11.67 2.31
C ASN A 394 0.30 10.84 1.61
N ILE A 395 0.29 9.54 1.87
CA ILE A 395 1.21 8.59 1.25
C ILE A 395 0.44 7.64 0.34
N LYS A 396 1.12 7.16 -0.70
CA LYS A 396 0.64 6.08 -1.56
C LYS A 396 1.52 4.86 -1.32
N VAL A 397 0.93 3.76 -0.87
CA VAL A 397 1.61 2.48 -0.63
C VAL A 397 1.04 1.45 -1.61
N SER A 398 1.86 0.97 -2.55
CA SER A 398 1.43 -0.01 -3.57
C SER A 398 0.11 0.35 -4.28
N GLY A 399 -0.11 1.65 -4.55
CA GLY A 399 -1.32 2.16 -5.19
C GLY A 399 -2.46 2.57 -4.25
N VAL A 400 -2.39 2.21 -2.96
CA VAL A 400 -3.39 2.59 -1.94
C VAL A 400 -3.02 3.92 -1.31
N ASP A 401 -3.96 4.88 -1.34
CA ASP A 401 -3.79 6.17 -0.69
C ASP A 401 -4.14 6.07 0.81
N LEU A 402 -3.20 6.46 1.67
CA LEU A 402 -3.29 6.45 3.13
C LEU A 402 -2.91 7.82 3.67
N PHE A 403 -3.60 8.26 4.71
CA PHE A 403 -3.19 9.45 5.47
C PHE A 403 -2.44 9.00 6.72
N VAL A 404 -1.21 9.48 6.91
CA VAL A 404 -0.38 9.23 8.08
C VAL A 404 -0.33 10.51 8.91
N LYS A 405 -0.88 10.47 10.11
CA LYS A 405 -0.89 11.62 11.02
C LYS A 405 0.47 11.82 11.69
N ASP A 406 1.06 10.74 12.19
CA ASP A 406 2.39 10.73 12.81
C ASP A 406 2.95 9.32 12.65
N ALA A 407 4.19 9.19 12.17
CA ALA A 407 4.89 7.93 12.11
C ALA A 407 6.38 8.11 12.38
N ASN A 408 6.91 7.23 13.23
CA ASN A 408 8.31 7.18 13.60
C ASN A 408 8.92 5.90 13.03
N ILE A 409 9.80 6.05 12.05
CA ILE A 409 10.40 4.95 11.28
C ILE A 409 11.87 4.89 11.65
N TYR A 410 12.30 3.77 12.21
CA TYR A 410 13.69 3.49 12.55
C TYR A 410 14.23 2.44 11.57
N ILE A 411 15.43 2.64 11.06
CA ILE A 411 16.13 1.69 10.21
C ILE A 411 17.39 1.26 10.95
N GLU A 412 17.59 -0.03 11.12
CA GLU A 412 18.79 -0.63 11.73
C GLU A 412 19.21 -1.85 10.90
N GLU A 413 20.24 -1.70 10.08
CA GLU A 413 20.74 -2.70 9.14
C GLU A 413 19.61 -3.31 8.27
N ASP A 414 19.22 -4.55 8.55
CA ASP A 414 18.20 -5.30 7.82
C ASP A 414 16.79 -5.19 8.44
N SER A 415 16.60 -4.29 9.42
CA SER A 415 15.32 -4.10 10.10
C SER A 415 14.78 -2.68 9.91
N VAL A 416 13.48 -2.57 9.62
CA VAL A 416 12.74 -1.31 9.66
C VAL A 416 11.63 -1.43 10.68
N LEU A 417 11.65 -0.54 11.68
CA LEU A 417 10.70 -0.52 12.78
C LEU A 417 9.87 0.77 12.72
N ILE A 418 8.56 0.62 12.59
CA ILE A 418 7.59 1.72 12.60
C ILE A 418 6.83 1.61 13.92
N VAL A 419 6.96 2.61 14.80
CA VAL A 419 6.40 2.53 16.16
C VAL A 419 5.48 3.70 16.44
N ASP A 420 4.43 3.42 17.21
CA ASP A 420 3.44 4.36 17.70
C ASP A 420 2.82 5.22 16.59
N SER A 421 2.65 4.64 15.40
CA SER A 421 2.29 5.38 14.20
C SER A 421 0.78 5.41 13.98
N TYR A 422 0.24 6.53 13.50
CA TYR A 422 -1.19 6.72 13.29
C TYR A 422 -1.50 6.84 11.81
N ALA A 423 -2.32 5.92 11.32
CA ALA A 423 -2.76 5.86 9.93
C ALA A 423 -4.28 5.89 9.82
N ARG A 424 -4.77 6.56 8.78
CA ARG A 424 -6.17 6.64 8.42
C ARG A 424 -6.36 6.25 6.97
N PHE A 425 -7.38 5.42 6.72
CA PHE A 425 -7.84 5.08 5.38
C PHE A 425 -9.30 5.48 5.23
N LYS A 426 -9.52 6.58 4.49
CA LYS A 426 -10.83 7.19 4.25
C LYS A 426 -11.62 7.34 5.58
N ASP A 427 -12.91 7.06 5.52
CA ASP A 427 -13.88 6.97 6.61
C ASP A 427 -14.04 5.54 7.15
N ILE A 428 -13.17 4.61 6.74
CA ILE A 428 -13.29 3.17 7.07
C ILE A 428 -12.38 2.79 8.25
N LEU A 429 -11.18 3.37 8.34
CA LEU A 429 -10.15 2.96 9.29
C LEU A 429 -9.41 4.17 9.88
N ASP A 430 -9.32 4.24 11.20
CA ASP A 430 -8.43 5.11 11.96
C ASP A 430 -7.72 4.26 13.02
N THR A 431 -6.40 4.09 12.87
CA THR A 431 -5.65 3.09 13.63
C THR A 431 -4.28 3.57 14.07
N LYS A 432 -3.90 3.12 15.26
CA LYS A 432 -2.50 3.10 15.68
C LYS A 432 -1.85 1.81 15.17
N VAL A 433 -0.65 1.85 14.64
CA VAL A 433 0.05 0.72 14.05
C VAL A 433 1.49 0.68 14.53
N ASP A 434 1.96 -0.53 14.81
CA ASP A 434 3.36 -0.87 14.94
C ASP A 434 3.70 -1.89 13.86
N ILE A 435 4.80 -1.68 13.13
CA ILE A 435 5.23 -2.54 12.04
C ILE A 435 6.72 -2.85 12.20
N MET A 436 7.08 -4.11 12.15
CA MET A 436 8.47 -4.57 12.06
C MET A 436 8.66 -5.24 10.71
N VAL A 437 9.55 -4.68 9.89
CA VAL A 437 9.94 -5.23 8.59
C VAL A 437 11.33 -5.83 8.73
N ASP A 438 11.46 -7.09 8.34
CA ASP A 438 12.74 -7.78 8.13
C ASP A 438 13.02 -7.76 6.63
N THR A 439 13.94 -6.90 6.19
CA THR A 439 14.24 -6.69 4.77
C THR A 439 15.10 -7.81 4.19
N LEU A 440 15.86 -8.53 5.03
CA LEU A 440 16.67 -9.69 4.64
C LEU A 440 15.79 -10.90 4.33
N ASN A 441 14.88 -11.24 5.24
CA ASN A 441 13.95 -12.36 5.08
C ASN A 441 12.66 -11.96 4.33
N LYS A 442 12.49 -10.67 4.04
CA LYS A 442 11.33 -10.09 3.34
C LYS A 442 9.99 -10.40 4.02
N LYS A 443 9.94 -10.15 5.33
CA LYS A 443 8.78 -10.41 6.19
C LYS A 443 8.35 -9.17 6.94
N ILE A 444 7.07 -9.10 7.28
CA ILE A 444 6.48 -8.00 8.04
C ILE A 444 5.64 -8.56 9.18
N ASP A 445 5.87 -8.10 10.40
CA ASP A 445 4.95 -8.28 11.52
C ASP A 445 4.24 -6.95 11.78
N LEU A 446 2.91 -6.96 11.75
CA LEU A 446 2.06 -5.79 11.97
C LEU A 446 1.16 -6.01 13.18
N VAL A 447 1.11 -5.00 14.05
CA VAL A 447 0.15 -4.88 15.15
C VAL A 447 -0.64 -3.59 14.97
N ALA A 448 -1.93 -3.70 14.70
CA ALA A 448 -2.83 -2.56 14.57
C ALA A 448 -3.83 -2.51 15.72
N ASN A 449 -4.07 -1.31 16.23
CA ASN A 449 -5.05 -1.00 17.26
C ASN A 449 -6.01 0.07 16.69
N PRO A 450 -6.99 -0.32 15.87
CA PRO A 450 -7.98 0.59 15.31
C PRO A 450 -8.83 1.22 16.40
N SER A 451 -8.85 2.55 16.44
CA SER A 451 -9.86 3.30 17.21
C SER A 451 -11.21 3.29 16.49
N TYR A 452 -11.16 3.19 15.17
CA TYR A 452 -12.30 3.04 14.28
C TYR A 452 -11.92 2.06 13.18
N PHE A 453 -12.68 0.98 13.01
CA PHE A 453 -12.59 0.13 11.82
C PHE A 453 -13.96 -0.47 11.54
N LYS A 454 -14.73 0.22 10.72
CA LYS A 454 -16.09 -0.18 10.33
C LYS A 454 -16.21 -0.25 8.82
N LEU A 455 -16.71 -1.38 8.35
CA LEU A 455 -17.22 -1.52 6.99
C LEU A 455 -18.75 -1.40 7.09
N SER A 456 -19.25 -0.21 6.78
CA SER A 456 -20.68 0.13 6.83
C SER A 456 -21.14 0.65 5.47
N ASP A 457 -22.41 0.45 5.17
CA ASP A 457 -23.11 1.18 4.12
C ASP A 457 -24.21 2.02 4.79
N GLU A 458 -24.40 3.27 4.37
CA GLU A 458 -25.22 4.29 5.06
C GLU A 458 -26.69 3.86 5.26
N LYS A 459 -27.16 2.85 4.51
CA LYS A 459 -28.54 2.35 4.53
C LYS A 459 -28.71 0.96 5.14
N THR A 460 -27.63 0.24 5.42
CA THR A 460 -27.65 -1.14 5.91
C THR A 460 -26.94 -1.28 7.26
N ALA A 461 -27.14 -2.42 7.93
CA ALA A 461 -26.43 -2.71 9.18
C ALA A 461 -24.92 -2.85 8.93
N ASP A 462 -24.10 -2.42 9.91
CA ASP A 462 -22.64 -2.59 9.90
C ASP A 462 -22.25 -4.02 9.45
N ILE A 463 -21.44 -4.14 8.38
CA ILE A 463 -21.01 -5.44 7.82
C ILE A 463 -19.93 -6.04 8.72
N LEU A 464 -18.92 -5.24 9.06
CA LEU A 464 -17.82 -5.57 9.95
C LEU A 464 -17.48 -4.40 10.86
N ASP A 465 -17.21 -4.68 12.14
CA ASP A 465 -16.74 -3.73 13.14
C ASP A 465 -15.61 -4.35 13.96
N PHE A 466 -14.38 -3.99 13.61
CA PHE A 466 -13.15 -4.35 14.32
C PHE A 466 -12.65 -3.21 15.22
N SER A 467 -13.48 -2.22 15.50
CA SER A 467 -13.09 -1.08 16.33
C SER A 467 -12.67 -1.53 17.73
N ASN A 468 -11.57 -0.96 18.23
CA ASN A 468 -10.95 -1.27 19.52
C ASN A 468 -10.48 -2.73 19.67
N GLN A 469 -10.24 -3.45 18.56
CA GLN A 469 -9.69 -4.80 18.57
C GLN A 469 -8.26 -4.80 18.05
N THR A 470 -7.33 -5.37 18.81
CA THR A 470 -5.95 -5.54 18.34
C THR A 470 -5.92 -6.56 17.20
N ILE A 471 -5.38 -6.14 16.06
CA ILE A 471 -5.21 -6.96 14.85
C ILE A 471 -3.72 -7.25 14.71
N ASN A 472 -3.38 -8.54 14.68
CA ASN A 472 -2.02 -8.99 14.37
C ASN A 472 -2.02 -9.60 12.97
N ALA A 473 -1.08 -9.19 12.14
CA ALA A 473 -0.89 -9.71 10.80
C ALA A 473 0.57 -10.05 10.55
N LYS A 474 0.81 -11.17 9.87
CA LYS A 474 2.13 -11.54 9.35
C LYS A 474 2.10 -11.44 7.85
N MET A 475 3.09 -10.79 7.25
CA MET A 475 3.16 -10.61 5.80
C MET A 475 4.48 -11.13 5.24
N ASP A 476 4.44 -11.63 4.01
CA ASP A 476 5.59 -12.17 3.30
C ASP A 476 5.61 -11.57 1.88
N PHE A 477 6.73 -10.94 1.53
CA PHE A 477 6.97 -10.33 0.22
C PHE A 477 8.24 -10.92 -0.43
N SER A 478 8.59 -12.16 -0.07
CA SER A 478 9.77 -12.84 -0.59
C SER A 478 9.63 -13.33 -2.03
N GLY A 479 8.40 -13.67 -2.44
CA GLY A 479 8.03 -14.07 -3.79
C GLY A 479 7.31 -12.97 -4.58
N ASP A 480 6.74 -13.36 -5.73
CA ASP A 480 5.99 -12.45 -6.61
C ASP A 480 4.63 -12.01 -6.01
N ASP A 481 4.06 -12.85 -5.15
CA ASP A 481 2.81 -12.57 -4.45
C ASP A 481 3.07 -12.00 -3.05
N PHE A 482 2.33 -10.95 -2.68
CA PHE A 482 2.30 -10.43 -1.31
C PHE A 482 1.28 -11.22 -0.49
N LEU A 483 1.75 -11.93 0.53
CA LEU A 483 0.92 -12.75 1.40
C LEU A 483 0.67 -12.04 2.72
N VAL A 484 -0.57 -12.03 3.22
CA VAL A 484 -0.94 -11.51 4.54
C VAL A 484 -1.74 -12.57 5.28
N ASP A 485 -1.32 -12.89 6.49
CA ASP A 485 -1.94 -13.88 7.36
C ASP A 485 -2.45 -13.23 8.64
N PHE A 486 -3.75 -13.33 8.88
CA PHE A 486 -4.40 -12.96 10.14
C PHE A 486 -4.80 -14.23 10.90
N ALA A 487 -3.81 -14.94 11.46
CA ALA A 487 -4.00 -16.26 12.06
C ALA A 487 -5.13 -16.35 13.11
N ASN A 488 -5.33 -15.28 13.90
CA ASN A 488 -6.40 -15.21 14.90
C ASN A 488 -7.81 -15.27 14.28
N TYR A 489 -7.96 -14.79 13.06
CA TYR A 489 -9.22 -14.71 12.33
C TYR A 489 -9.35 -15.78 11.22
N ASP A 490 -8.29 -16.54 10.94
CA ASP A 490 -8.25 -17.54 9.85
C ASP A 490 -8.52 -16.92 8.48
N ILE A 491 -7.92 -15.75 8.28
CA ILE A 491 -7.99 -14.97 7.06
C ILE A 491 -6.61 -14.95 6.42
N HIS A 492 -6.53 -15.42 5.17
CA HIS A 492 -5.34 -15.31 4.35
C HIS A 492 -5.64 -14.40 3.16
N ILE A 493 -4.76 -13.46 2.90
CA ILE A 493 -4.83 -12.57 1.75
C ILE A 493 -3.62 -12.83 0.87
N LYS A 494 -3.87 -12.94 -0.42
CA LYS A 494 -2.84 -13.03 -1.46
C LYS A 494 -3.06 -11.89 -2.44
N ALA A 495 -2.13 -10.95 -2.50
CA ALA A 495 -2.18 -9.78 -3.36
C ALA A 495 -1.06 -9.79 -4.41
N ASN A 496 -1.44 -9.64 -5.68
CA ASN A 496 -0.55 -9.41 -6.81
C ASN A 496 -1.21 -8.38 -7.76
N ASP A 497 -1.51 -8.74 -9.01
CA ASP A 497 -2.42 -8.01 -9.91
C ASP A 497 -3.88 -7.97 -9.40
N SER A 498 -4.24 -8.87 -8.47
CA SER A 498 -5.56 -8.94 -7.83
C SER A 498 -5.42 -9.29 -6.35
N ILE A 499 -6.43 -8.94 -5.54
CA ILE A 499 -6.50 -9.27 -4.12
C ILE A 499 -7.43 -10.47 -3.94
N ASN A 500 -6.89 -11.58 -3.48
CA ASN A 500 -7.67 -12.78 -3.12
C ASN A 500 -7.72 -12.89 -1.60
N VAL A 501 -8.92 -12.99 -1.04
CA VAL A 501 -9.16 -13.09 0.41
C VAL A 501 -9.84 -14.43 0.69
N ASP A 502 -9.17 -15.29 1.45
CA ASP A 502 -9.70 -16.55 1.95
C ASP A 502 -10.03 -16.42 3.44
N ILE A 503 -11.32 -16.40 3.79
CA ILE A 503 -11.83 -16.51 5.15
C ILE A 503 -12.24 -17.96 5.36
N ASN A 504 -11.36 -18.77 5.97
CA ASN A 504 -11.59 -20.21 6.08
C ASN A 504 -12.63 -20.58 7.14
N ASN A 505 -12.86 -19.70 8.12
CA ASN A 505 -13.76 -19.96 9.22
C ASN A 505 -14.51 -18.70 9.67
N ILE A 506 -15.73 -18.54 9.18
CA ILE A 506 -16.61 -17.40 9.47
C ILE A 506 -16.88 -17.24 10.99
N SER A 507 -16.88 -18.33 11.76
CA SER A 507 -17.15 -18.27 13.22
C SER A 507 -16.13 -17.41 13.98
N LYS A 508 -14.90 -17.26 13.47
CA LYS A 508 -13.85 -16.42 14.07
C LYS A 508 -14.07 -14.93 13.84
N ILE A 509 -14.82 -14.56 12.80
CA ILE A 509 -15.19 -13.16 12.52
C ILE A 509 -16.60 -12.80 12.99
N LEU A 510 -17.43 -13.80 13.34
CA LEU A 510 -18.79 -13.62 13.84
C LEU A 510 -18.91 -12.57 14.97
N PRO A 511 -18.01 -12.50 15.98
CA PRO A 511 -18.11 -11.47 17.02
C PRO A 511 -18.08 -10.04 16.48
N TYR A 512 -17.44 -9.85 15.33
CA TYR A 512 -17.17 -8.55 14.69
C TYR A 512 -18.08 -8.29 13.49
N SER A 513 -19.00 -9.19 13.16
CA SER A 513 -19.89 -9.03 12.00
C SER A 513 -21.37 -8.99 12.43
N PRO A 514 -21.95 -7.78 12.57
CA PRO A 514 -23.36 -7.63 12.89
C PRO A 514 -24.28 -8.28 11.86
N ILE A 515 -23.94 -8.22 10.56
CA ILE A 515 -24.74 -8.86 9.51
C ILE A 515 -24.78 -10.38 9.63
N LEU A 516 -23.65 -11.04 9.96
CA LEU A 516 -23.63 -12.50 10.17
C LEU A 516 -24.48 -12.90 11.38
N LYS A 517 -24.49 -12.10 12.45
CA LYS A 517 -25.38 -12.31 13.60
C LYS A 517 -26.86 -12.11 13.24
N LEU A 518 -27.18 -11.08 12.45
CA LEU A 518 -28.55 -10.79 12.02
C LEU A 518 -29.14 -11.94 11.19
N LEU A 519 -28.32 -12.54 10.32
CA LEU A 519 -28.68 -13.63 9.43
C LEU A 519 -28.48 -15.04 10.06
N ASP A 520 -28.09 -15.14 11.33
CA ASP A 520 -27.77 -16.42 11.99
C ASP A 520 -26.76 -17.30 11.19
N ILE A 521 -25.81 -16.65 10.49
CA ILE A 521 -24.75 -17.32 9.73
C ILE A 521 -23.54 -17.53 10.64
N ASN A 522 -23.47 -18.73 11.24
CA ASN A 522 -22.49 -19.01 12.29
C ASN A 522 -21.31 -19.89 11.83
N SER A 523 -21.41 -20.55 10.67
CA SER A 523 -20.40 -21.49 10.16
C SER A 523 -20.26 -21.42 8.66
N GLY A 524 -19.02 -21.60 8.18
CA GLY A 524 -18.72 -21.60 6.76
C GLY A 524 -17.37 -20.98 6.42
N ASN A 525 -17.14 -20.80 5.12
CA ASN A 525 -15.99 -20.11 4.56
C ASN A 525 -16.43 -19.14 3.45
N ILE A 526 -15.60 -18.13 3.21
CA ILE A 526 -15.80 -17.13 2.15
C ILE A 526 -14.48 -16.96 1.41
N LYS A 527 -14.55 -16.90 0.09
CA LYS A 527 -13.45 -16.58 -0.80
C LYS A 527 -13.85 -15.39 -1.66
N LEU A 528 -13.05 -14.33 -1.62
CA LEU A 528 -13.23 -13.14 -2.44
C LEU A 528 -12.07 -13.03 -3.42
N SER A 529 -12.36 -12.64 -4.67
CA SER A 529 -11.35 -12.31 -5.68
C SER A 529 -11.67 -10.91 -6.20
N ILE A 530 -10.82 -9.95 -5.86
CA ILE A 530 -11.01 -8.51 -6.08
C ILE A 530 -9.99 -8.07 -7.10
N LYS A 531 -10.43 -7.74 -8.31
CA LYS A 531 -9.55 -7.15 -9.33
C LYS A 531 -9.57 -5.62 -9.26
N ASP A 532 -10.76 -5.07 -9.07
CA ASP A 532 -11.05 -3.67 -8.82
C ASP A 532 -12.42 -3.56 -8.14
N ILE A 533 -12.88 -2.34 -7.84
CA ILE A 533 -14.16 -2.12 -7.14
C ILE A 533 -15.39 -2.50 -7.97
N GLU A 534 -15.26 -2.64 -9.29
CA GLU A 534 -16.34 -3.04 -10.19
C GLU A 534 -16.37 -4.56 -10.43
N ASN A 535 -15.25 -5.25 -10.16
CA ASN A 535 -15.04 -6.67 -10.45
C ASN A 535 -14.63 -7.45 -9.21
N ILE A 536 -15.60 -7.75 -8.34
CA ILE A 536 -15.42 -8.60 -7.15
C ILE A 536 -16.21 -9.90 -7.32
N ASN A 537 -15.52 -11.03 -7.30
CA ASN A 537 -16.15 -12.35 -7.29
C ASN A 537 -16.17 -12.91 -5.86
N LEU A 538 -17.29 -13.51 -5.49
CA LEU A 538 -17.52 -14.13 -4.18
C LEU A 538 -17.83 -15.62 -4.37
N ARG A 539 -17.21 -16.45 -3.55
CA ARG A 539 -17.64 -17.84 -3.33
C ARG A 539 -17.77 -18.06 -1.83
N ALA A 540 -18.86 -18.67 -1.38
CA ALA A 540 -19.03 -18.97 0.02
C ALA A 540 -19.66 -20.35 0.19
N THR A 541 -19.24 -21.07 1.21
CA THR A 541 -19.96 -22.26 1.70
C THR A 541 -20.48 -21.91 3.07
N ILE A 542 -21.81 -21.91 3.22
CA ILE A 542 -22.48 -21.66 4.49
C ILE A 542 -23.04 -22.98 5.00
N GLU A 543 -22.81 -23.26 6.29
CA GLU A 543 -23.19 -24.52 6.93
C GLU A 543 -24.00 -24.25 8.20
N ASN A 544 -24.68 -25.28 8.71
CA ASN A 544 -25.52 -25.21 9.91
C ASN A 544 -26.64 -24.15 9.81
N LEU A 545 -27.22 -23.99 8.63
CA LEU A 545 -28.38 -23.12 8.42
C LEU A 545 -29.60 -23.66 9.16
N ASN A 546 -30.25 -22.78 9.93
CA ASN A 546 -31.47 -23.09 10.69
C ASN A 546 -32.77 -22.64 10.01
N TYR A 547 -32.66 -22.06 8.81
CA TYR A 547 -33.78 -21.54 8.04
C TYR A 547 -34.82 -22.64 7.72
N PRO A 548 -36.13 -22.36 7.85
CA PRO A 548 -37.21 -23.32 7.59
C PRO A 548 -37.49 -23.52 6.09
N ILE A 549 -36.43 -23.71 5.32
CA ILE A 549 -36.46 -23.96 3.88
C ILE A 549 -36.05 -25.41 3.64
N TYR A 550 -36.82 -26.09 2.81
CA TYR A 550 -36.76 -27.51 2.54
C TYR A 550 -36.67 -27.76 1.04
N ARG A 551 -36.07 -28.89 0.65
CA ARG A 551 -36.23 -29.43 -0.70
C ARG A 551 -37.63 -30.05 -0.85
N LEU A 552 -38.08 -30.24 -2.09
CA LEU A 552 -39.39 -30.86 -2.36
C LEU A 552 -39.52 -32.30 -1.85
N ASP A 553 -38.41 -32.99 -1.57
CA ASP A 553 -38.37 -34.32 -0.94
C ASP A 553 -38.58 -34.28 0.59
N GLY A 554 -38.67 -33.08 1.18
CA GLY A 554 -38.85 -32.86 2.60
C GLY A 554 -37.56 -32.71 3.41
N SER A 555 -36.38 -32.85 2.81
CA SER A 555 -35.10 -32.62 3.49
C SER A 555 -34.85 -31.13 3.74
N LYS A 556 -34.42 -30.77 4.97
CA LYS A 556 -34.11 -29.38 5.33
C LYS A 556 -32.81 -28.93 4.64
N ILE A 557 -32.76 -27.69 4.16
CA ILE A 557 -31.54 -27.10 3.60
C ILE A 557 -30.68 -26.58 4.76
N THR A 558 -29.65 -27.35 5.12
CA THR A 558 -28.74 -27.01 6.22
C THR A 558 -27.38 -26.46 5.76
N ALA A 559 -27.10 -26.51 4.46
CA ALA A 559 -25.87 -25.96 3.87
C ALA A 559 -26.12 -25.48 2.44
N ILE A 560 -25.46 -24.38 2.03
CA ILE A 560 -25.51 -23.83 0.68
C ILE A 560 -24.11 -23.44 0.20
N ASN A 561 -23.87 -23.64 -1.10
CA ASN A 561 -22.68 -23.14 -1.78
C ASN A 561 -23.08 -21.99 -2.68
N ILE A 562 -22.64 -20.78 -2.36
CA ILE A 562 -22.97 -19.54 -3.04
C ILE A 562 -21.82 -19.17 -3.98
N ASN A 563 -22.16 -18.84 -5.22
CA ASN A 563 -21.30 -18.10 -6.13
C ASN A 563 -21.93 -16.73 -6.35
N GLY A 564 -21.13 -15.68 -6.39
CA GLY A 564 -21.65 -14.35 -6.58
C GLY A 564 -20.66 -13.39 -7.21
N SER A 565 -21.22 -12.27 -7.65
CA SER A 565 -20.48 -11.12 -8.17
C SER A 565 -20.98 -9.86 -7.48
N ILE A 566 -20.05 -9.03 -7.04
CA ILE A 566 -20.33 -7.73 -6.44
C ILE A 566 -19.81 -6.68 -7.42
N THR A 567 -20.71 -5.79 -7.83
CA THR A 567 -20.39 -4.60 -8.61
C THR A 567 -20.60 -3.36 -7.74
N LYS A 568 -20.42 -2.15 -8.30
CA LYS A 568 -20.71 -0.91 -7.58
C LYS A 568 -22.17 -0.77 -7.14
N ASP A 569 -23.10 -1.30 -7.93
CA ASP A 569 -24.53 -1.07 -7.74
C ASP A 569 -25.28 -2.32 -7.23
N THR A 570 -24.76 -3.51 -7.49
CA THR A 570 -25.48 -4.76 -7.20
C THR A 570 -24.60 -5.87 -6.65
N ILE A 571 -25.17 -6.67 -5.73
CA ILE A 571 -24.64 -7.96 -5.30
C ILE A 571 -25.54 -9.04 -5.89
N SER A 572 -25.00 -9.87 -6.78
CA SER A 572 -25.70 -11.03 -7.34
C SER A 572 -25.15 -12.31 -6.70
N LEU A 573 -26.02 -13.11 -6.11
CA LEU A 573 -25.70 -14.38 -5.46
C LEU A 573 -26.53 -15.50 -6.10
N ASN A 574 -25.92 -16.65 -6.32
CA ASN A 574 -26.60 -17.83 -6.80
C ASN A 574 -26.07 -19.06 -6.06
N ASP A 575 -26.99 -19.88 -5.57
CA ASP A 575 -26.60 -21.18 -5.05
C ASP A 575 -26.13 -22.10 -6.20
N SER A 576 -25.26 -23.04 -5.89
CA SER A 576 -24.67 -23.91 -6.93
C SER A 576 -25.69 -24.81 -7.62
N ASN A 577 -26.87 -25.01 -7.02
CA ASN A 577 -27.96 -25.81 -7.59
C ASN A 577 -28.96 -24.97 -8.41
N HIS A 578 -28.78 -23.64 -8.49
CA HIS A 578 -29.70 -22.69 -9.13
C HIS A 578 -31.15 -22.79 -8.60
N GLN A 579 -31.28 -23.17 -7.33
CA GLN A 579 -32.54 -23.19 -6.57
C GLN A 579 -32.80 -21.86 -5.88
N ILE A 580 -31.75 -21.10 -5.54
CA ILE A 580 -31.88 -19.81 -4.87
C ILE A 580 -30.94 -18.82 -5.55
N GLU A 581 -31.54 -17.79 -6.16
CA GLU A 581 -30.82 -16.63 -6.68
C GLU A 581 -31.21 -15.39 -5.87
N SER A 582 -30.27 -14.49 -5.66
CA SER A 582 -30.50 -13.22 -4.99
C SER A 582 -29.83 -12.10 -5.77
N SER A 583 -30.49 -10.97 -5.88
CA SER A 583 -29.90 -9.70 -6.28
C SER A 583 -30.17 -8.67 -5.20
N ILE A 584 -29.15 -7.96 -4.75
CA ILE A 584 -29.25 -6.89 -3.76
C ILE A 584 -28.80 -5.60 -4.42
N ASP A 585 -29.63 -4.57 -4.42
CA ASP A 585 -29.23 -3.22 -4.84
C ASP A 585 -28.47 -2.55 -3.67
N ILE A 586 -27.21 -2.19 -3.90
CA ILE A 586 -26.34 -1.61 -2.86
C ILE A 586 -26.81 -0.21 -2.49
N ASN A 587 -27.41 0.54 -3.42
CA ASN A 587 -27.81 1.91 -3.19
C ASN A 587 -29.16 2.02 -2.47
N SER A 588 -30.12 1.12 -2.71
CA SER A 588 -31.42 1.13 -2.01
C SER A 588 -31.46 0.14 -0.85
N GLY A 589 -30.61 -0.88 -0.86
CA GLY A 589 -30.67 -2.03 0.04
C GLY A 589 -31.74 -3.05 -0.35
N ASP A 590 -32.48 -2.83 -1.45
CA ASP A 590 -33.58 -3.70 -1.86
C ASP A 590 -33.07 -5.08 -2.28
N ILE A 591 -33.83 -6.12 -1.93
CA ILE A 591 -33.46 -7.53 -2.15
C ILE A 591 -34.49 -8.17 -3.07
N GLU A 592 -34.05 -8.70 -4.20
CA GLU A 592 -34.81 -9.63 -5.03
C GLU A 592 -34.30 -11.06 -4.80
N LEU A 593 -35.18 -11.97 -4.41
CA LEU A 593 -34.91 -13.40 -4.24
C LEU A 593 -35.71 -14.18 -5.27
N LYS A 594 -35.09 -15.14 -5.94
CA LYS A 594 -35.75 -16.12 -6.78
C LYS A 594 -35.52 -17.50 -6.19
N ALA A 595 -36.61 -18.24 -6.01
CA ALA A 595 -36.59 -19.56 -5.42
C ALA A 595 -37.25 -20.57 -6.36
N HIS A 596 -36.57 -21.68 -6.64
CA HIS A 596 -37.02 -22.70 -7.58
C HIS A 596 -36.97 -24.08 -6.90
N ASN A 597 -38.07 -24.82 -6.94
CA ASN A 597 -38.15 -26.19 -6.41
C ASN A 597 -37.83 -26.29 -4.91
N VAL A 598 -38.40 -25.39 -4.10
CA VAL A 598 -38.23 -25.37 -2.65
C VAL A 598 -39.58 -25.43 -1.93
N ALA A 599 -39.55 -25.89 -0.69
CA ALA A 599 -40.67 -25.83 0.23
C ALA A 599 -40.32 -24.92 1.41
N VAL A 600 -41.26 -24.08 1.85
CA VAL A 600 -41.07 -23.14 2.96
C VAL A 600 -42.12 -23.43 4.03
N ASP A 601 -41.70 -23.57 5.29
CA ASP A 601 -42.62 -23.74 6.41
C ASP A 601 -42.89 -22.41 7.11
N ILE A 602 -44.07 -21.86 6.86
CA ILE A 602 -44.47 -20.56 7.42
C ILE A 602 -44.69 -20.66 8.93
N ASN A 603 -45.15 -21.80 9.44
CA ASN A 603 -45.35 -21.96 10.88
C ASN A 603 -43.99 -21.90 11.60
N GLU A 604 -42.96 -22.56 11.06
CA GLU A 604 -41.60 -22.45 11.61
C GLU A 604 -41.00 -21.04 11.48
N ILE A 605 -41.34 -20.27 10.42
CA ILE A 605 -40.92 -18.86 10.33
C ILE A 605 -41.51 -18.04 11.46
N LEU A 606 -42.82 -18.18 11.71
CA LEU A 606 -43.54 -17.44 12.76
C LEU A 606 -43.01 -17.77 14.16
N ASP A 607 -42.57 -19.01 14.39
CA ASP A 607 -41.96 -19.47 15.65
C ASP A 607 -40.43 -19.23 15.73
N SER A 608 -39.82 -18.70 14.67
CA SER A 608 -38.37 -18.64 14.54
C SER A 608 -37.73 -17.62 15.47
N LYS A 609 -36.58 -17.99 16.03
CA LYS A 609 -35.71 -17.11 16.82
C LYS A 609 -34.65 -16.39 16.00
N ILE A 610 -34.59 -16.63 14.69
CA ILE A 610 -33.65 -15.93 13.81
C ILE A 610 -34.04 -14.44 13.83
N PRO A 611 -33.10 -13.50 14.12
CA PRO A 611 -33.42 -12.10 14.34
C PRO A 611 -34.28 -11.45 13.24
N ILE A 612 -34.03 -11.80 11.97
CA ILE A 612 -34.79 -11.26 10.83
C ILE A 612 -36.27 -11.70 10.82
N PHE A 613 -36.59 -12.87 11.39
CA PHE A 613 -37.96 -13.37 11.50
C PHE A 613 -38.63 -12.97 12.82
N ALA A 614 -37.87 -12.96 13.92
CA ALA A 614 -38.39 -12.57 15.24
C ALA A 614 -38.89 -11.11 15.30
N ASN A 615 -38.35 -10.24 14.44
CA ASN A 615 -38.82 -8.86 14.32
C ASN A 615 -40.12 -8.72 13.52
N MET A 616 -40.55 -9.74 12.77
CA MET A 616 -41.80 -9.72 12.00
C MET A 616 -43.05 -9.96 12.87
N THR A 617 -42.89 -10.52 14.07
CA THR A 617 -43.98 -10.91 14.97
C THR A 617 -44.13 -10.03 16.21
N ASN A 618 -43.24 -9.05 16.42
CA ASN A 618 -43.30 -8.12 17.55
C ASN A 618 -44.03 -6.82 17.17
N ASP A 619 -45.21 -6.61 17.77
CA ASP A 619 -45.95 -5.33 17.81
C ASP A 619 -45.11 -4.27 18.54
N SER A 620 -44.16 -3.67 17.81
CA SER A 620 -43.26 -2.66 18.35
C SER A 620 -43.85 -1.28 18.06
N ASN A 621 -44.50 -0.67 19.05
CA ASN A 621 -44.96 0.73 19.05
C ASN A 621 -43.82 1.77 19.00
N ASP A 622 -42.66 1.42 18.45
CA ASP A 622 -41.52 2.34 18.35
C ASP A 622 -41.65 3.18 17.08
N ASN A 623 -42.06 4.43 17.26
CA ASN A 623 -42.11 5.51 16.26
C ASN A 623 -40.71 5.97 15.79
N GLU A 624 -39.74 5.07 15.69
CA GLU A 624 -38.49 5.38 15.00
C GLU A 624 -38.62 4.96 13.54
N THR A 625 -38.45 5.93 12.63
CA THR A 625 -38.38 5.72 11.18
C THR A 625 -37.17 4.84 10.85
N LYS A 626 -37.32 3.53 10.99
CA LYS A 626 -36.36 2.54 10.49
C LYS A 626 -36.46 2.51 8.97
N SER A 627 -35.33 2.67 8.30
CA SER A 627 -35.23 2.47 6.85
C SER A 627 -35.77 1.07 6.52
N TYR A 628 -36.75 1.02 5.63
CA TYR A 628 -37.44 -0.20 5.27
C TYR A 628 -36.81 -0.80 4.01
N THR A 629 -36.25 -2.00 4.11
CA THR A 629 -35.70 -2.75 2.96
C THR A 629 -36.84 -3.42 2.20
N ASN A 630 -37.01 -3.12 0.90
CA ASN A 630 -37.99 -3.85 0.11
C ASN A 630 -37.43 -5.22 -0.28
N ILE A 631 -38.10 -6.29 0.16
CA ILE A 631 -37.80 -7.66 -0.25
C ILE A 631 -38.88 -8.12 -1.23
N LEU A 632 -38.46 -8.51 -2.44
CA LEU A 632 -39.28 -9.17 -3.47
C LEU A 632 -38.82 -10.62 -3.60
N ILE A 633 -39.71 -11.57 -3.35
CA ILE A 633 -39.45 -13.01 -3.48
C ILE A 633 -40.31 -13.53 -4.62
N ASN A 634 -39.68 -14.12 -5.63
CA ASN A 634 -40.34 -14.81 -6.72
C ASN A 634 -40.07 -16.31 -6.60
N GLY A 635 -41.12 -17.11 -6.51
CA GLY A 635 -41.03 -18.56 -6.40
C GLY A 635 -41.59 -19.23 -7.65
N THR A 636 -40.94 -20.29 -8.13
CA THR A 636 -41.55 -21.21 -9.10
C THR A 636 -41.48 -22.64 -8.60
N ASN A 637 -42.55 -23.40 -8.77
CA ASN A 637 -42.71 -24.75 -8.25
C ASN A 637 -42.36 -24.80 -6.75
N ILE A 638 -43.11 -24.03 -5.96
CA ILE A 638 -42.91 -23.91 -4.51
C ILE A 638 -44.03 -24.63 -3.74
N ILE A 639 -43.68 -25.12 -2.55
CA ILE A 639 -44.65 -25.65 -1.58
C ILE A 639 -44.64 -24.76 -0.35
N ILE A 640 -45.78 -24.15 -0.03
CA ILE A 640 -45.96 -23.42 1.22
C ILE A 640 -46.60 -24.36 2.23
N LYS A 641 -45.93 -24.62 3.35
CA LYS A 641 -46.52 -25.35 4.48
C LYS A 641 -47.12 -24.33 5.43
N LEU A 642 -48.44 -24.38 5.61
CA LEU A 642 -49.17 -23.43 6.44
C LEU A 642 -50.33 -24.15 7.13
N PHE A 643 -50.44 -24.01 8.46
CA PHE A 643 -51.49 -24.65 9.28
C PHE A 643 -51.65 -26.16 9.05
N GLY A 644 -50.55 -26.87 8.78
CA GLY A 644 -50.54 -28.31 8.50
C GLY A 644 -50.92 -28.71 7.07
N TYR A 645 -51.22 -27.74 6.19
CA TYR A 645 -51.53 -27.98 4.77
C TYR A 645 -50.34 -27.65 3.86
N ASN A 646 -50.20 -28.44 2.79
CA ASN A 646 -49.20 -28.20 1.74
C ASN A 646 -49.87 -27.50 0.55
N ILE A 647 -49.58 -26.21 0.37
CA ILE A 647 -50.10 -25.41 -0.72
C ILE A 647 -49.08 -25.44 -1.86
N HIS A 648 -49.43 -26.10 -2.96
CA HIS A 648 -48.58 -26.21 -4.14
C HIS A 648 -48.84 -25.05 -5.10
N LEU A 649 -47.80 -24.28 -5.41
CA LEU A 649 -47.86 -23.15 -6.34
C LEU A 649 -46.89 -23.36 -7.51
N ASP A 650 -47.40 -23.15 -8.72
CA ASP A 650 -46.59 -23.14 -9.94
C ASP A 650 -45.70 -21.89 -9.97
N ASP A 651 -46.28 -20.74 -9.61
CA ASP A 651 -45.60 -19.45 -9.49
C ASP A 651 -46.12 -18.74 -8.24
N GLY A 652 -45.28 -17.94 -7.60
CA GLY A 652 -45.68 -17.07 -6.50
C GLY A 652 -44.78 -15.86 -6.39
N MET A 653 -45.33 -14.77 -5.87
CA MET A 653 -44.61 -13.56 -5.54
C MET A 653 -44.94 -13.17 -4.11
N LEU A 654 -43.95 -12.67 -3.38
CA LEU A 654 -44.15 -11.97 -2.12
C LEU A 654 -43.31 -10.69 -2.16
N LYS A 655 -43.96 -9.55 -2.01
CA LYS A 655 -43.33 -8.25 -1.85
C LYS A 655 -43.65 -7.72 -0.47
N THR A 656 -42.63 -7.51 0.33
CA THR A 656 -42.78 -6.95 1.67
C THR A 656 -43.15 -5.44 1.56
N THR A 657 -43.94 -4.92 2.50
CA THR A 657 -44.35 -3.51 2.62
C THR A 657 -44.04 -2.98 4.02
N GLN A 658 -44.09 -1.66 4.21
CA GLN A 658 -43.76 -1.00 5.49
C GLN A 658 -44.47 -1.63 6.71
N ASN A 659 -45.72 -2.11 6.54
CA ASN A 659 -46.53 -2.66 7.62
C ASN A 659 -46.97 -4.12 7.37
N GLY A 660 -46.31 -4.85 6.45
CA GLY A 660 -46.69 -6.23 6.12
C GLY A 660 -46.15 -6.73 4.78
N PHE A 661 -47.02 -7.28 3.93
CA PHE A 661 -46.63 -7.78 2.60
C PHE A 661 -47.81 -7.86 1.62
N ILE A 662 -47.49 -7.87 0.34
CA ILE A 662 -48.40 -8.22 -0.76
C ILE A 662 -47.86 -9.49 -1.39
N SER A 663 -48.69 -10.52 -1.51
CA SER A 663 -48.31 -11.78 -2.13
C SER A 663 -49.33 -12.21 -3.17
N ASN A 664 -48.86 -12.88 -4.22
CA ASN A 664 -49.72 -13.64 -5.11
C ASN A 664 -49.20 -15.07 -5.25
N GLY A 665 -50.10 -15.99 -5.56
CA GLY A 665 -49.79 -17.39 -5.80
C GLY A 665 -50.65 -17.92 -6.91
N LYS A 666 -50.07 -18.74 -7.78
CA LYS A 666 -50.74 -19.33 -8.93
C LYS A 666 -50.64 -20.84 -8.88
N ASN A 667 -51.74 -21.52 -9.15
CA ASN A 667 -51.75 -22.94 -9.46
C ASN A 667 -52.65 -23.15 -10.69
N LYS A 668 -52.06 -23.53 -11.82
CA LYS A 668 -52.73 -23.62 -13.13
C LYS A 668 -53.48 -22.33 -13.47
N ASN A 669 -54.80 -22.36 -13.44
CA ASN A 669 -55.68 -21.21 -13.71
C ASN A 669 -56.09 -20.46 -12.43
N GLY A 670 -55.85 -21.05 -11.25
CA GLY A 670 -56.16 -20.46 -9.96
C GLY A 670 -55.14 -19.42 -9.55
N ILE A 671 -55.62 -18.31 -9.01
CA ILE A 671 -54.81 -17.20 -8.53
C ILE A 671 -55.30 -16.82 -7.13
N ALA A 672 -54.38 -16.72 -6.18
CA ALA A 672 -54.60 -16.16 -4.86
C ALA A 672 -53.79 -14.88 -4.71
N ASN A 673 -54.41 -13.82 -4.21
CA ASN A 673 -53.79 -12.59 -3.78
C ASN A 673 -53.97 -12.45 -2.27
N LEU A 674 -52.90 -12.07 -1.59
CA LEU A 674 -52.83 -11.87 -0.15
C LEU A 674 -52.27 -10.48 0.12
N ILE A 675 -52.92 -9.71 0.99
CA ILE A 675 -52.43 -8.40 1.42
C ILE A 675 -52.44 -8.38 2.95
N LEU A 676 -51.26 -8.36 3.57
CA LEU A 676 -51.10 -8.11 5.00
C LEU A 676 -50.73 -6.64 5.20
N ASP A 677 -51.56 -5.91 5.94
CA ASP A 677 -51.29 -4.54 6.38
C ASP A 677 -51.73 -4.38 7.84
N ASN A 678 -50.81 -3.93 8.70
CA ASN A 678 -51.09 -3.64 10.12
C ASN A 678 -51.76 -4.82 10.87
N GLY A 679 -51.27 -6.04 10.63
CA GLY A 679 -51.76 -7.27 11.27
C GLY A 679 -53.10 -7.80 10.76
N VAL A 680 -53.69 -7.18 9.72
CA VAL A 680 -54.89 -7.65 9.02
C VAL A 680 -54.49 -8.23 7.68
N MET A 681 -54.87 -9.49 7.42
CA MET A 681 -54.59 -10.16 6.15
C MET A 681 -55.85 -10.34 5.32
N ASP A 682 -55.90 -9.67 4.19
CA ASP A 682 -56.93 -9.83 3.16
C ASP A 682 -56.53 -10.97 2.23
N ILE A 683 -57.49 -11.84 1.91
CA ILE A 683 -57.33 -13.03 1.07
C ILE A 683 -58.34 -12.96 -0.05
N ASP A 684 -57.87 -13.00 -1.30
CA ASP A 684 -58.71 -13.07 -2.50
C ASP A 684 -58.17 -14.14 -3.45
N ALA A 685 -58.82 -15.29 -3.49
CA ALA A 685 -58.44 -16.46 -4.26
C ALA A 685 -59.57 -16.87 -5.19
N ASN A 686 -59.27 -17.07 -6.48
CA ASN A 686 -60.27 -17.38 -7.50
C ASN A 686 -59.75 -18.41 -8.51
N ASN A 687 -60.67 -19.12 -9.16
CA ASN A 687 -60.42 -20.04 -10.29
C ASN A 687 -59.52 -21.25 -9.97
N PHE A 688 -59.40 -21.67 -8.70
CA PHE A 688 -58.71 -22.92 -8.36
C PHE A 688 -59.52 -24.12 -8.85
N ASN A 689 -58.86 -25.21 -9.23
CA ASN A 689 -59.53 -26.41 -9.72
C ASN A 689 -59.66 -27.49 -8.63
N ASP A 690 -60.38 -28.56 -8.96
CA ASP A 690 -60.57 -29.72 -8.11
C ASP A 690 -59.27 -30.40 -7.68
N GLU A 691 -58.29 -30.52 -8.57
CA GLU A 691 -56.97 -31.10 -8.24
C GLU A 691 -56.27 -30.33 -7.12
N PHE A 692 -56.27 -28.99 -7.17
CA PHE A 692 -55.69 -28.16 -6.11
C PHE A 692 -56.40 -28.39 -4.78
N VAL A 693 -57.73 -28.35 -4.76
CA VAL A 693 -58.53 -28.53 -3.55
C VAL A 693 -58.32 -29.93 -2.96
N ASN A 694 -58.42 -30.97 -3.78
CA ASN A 694 -58.25 -32.35 -3.32
C ASN A 694 -56.83 -32.61 -2.79
N LYS A 695 -55.80 -32.02 -3.43
CA LYS A 695 -54.41 -32.12 -2.97
C LYS A 695 -54.19 -31.39 -1.65
N MET A 696 -54.80 -30.21 -1.47
CA MET A 696 -54.73 -29.46 -0.23
C MET A 696 -55.31 -30.25 0.95
N PHE A 697 -56.49 -30.87 0.77
CA PHE A 697 -57.14 -31.66 1.82
C PHE A 697 -56.69 -33.13 1.89
N ASN A 698 -55.80 -33.57 0.99
CA ASN A 698 -55.36 -34.96 0.86
C ASN A 698 -56.53 -35.97 0.79
N ASN A 699 -57.61 -35.59 0.09
CA ASN A 699 -58.82 -36.40 -0.06
C ASN A 699 -59.59 -35.98 -1.32
N GLU A 700 -60.24 -36.91 -2.02
CA GLU A 700 -61.03 -36.64 -3.23
C GLU A 700 -62.45 -36.18 -2.86
N ILE A 701 -62.56 -34.95 -2.35
CA ILE A 701 -63.82 -34.37 -1.85
C ILE A 701 -64.64 -33.67 -2.94
N VAL A 702 -64.02 -33.33 -4.06
CA VAL A 702 -64.67 -32.66 -5.20
C VAL A 702 -64.17 -33.22 -6.53
N ALA A 703 -64.95 -33.10 -7.61
CA ALA A 703 -64.47 -33.34 -8.97
C ALA A 703 -65.04 -32.32 -9.95
N GLY A 704 -64.17 -31.80 -10.81
CA GLY A 704 -64.46 -30.70 -11.72
C GLY A 704 -64.77 -29.37 -11.01
N GLY A 705 -65.02 -28.33 -11.81
CA GLY A 705 -65.45 -27.02 -11.35
C GLY A 705 -64.33 -26.06 -10.98
N THR A 706 -64.72 -24.90 -10.46
CA THR A 706 -63.83 -23.82 -10.02
C THR A 706 -64.15 -23.39 -8.59
N PHE A 707 -63.12 -23.07 -7.82
CA PHE A 707 -63.19 -22.74 -6.41
C PHE A 707 -62.57 -21.37 -6.13
N GLY A 708 -63.14 -20.65 -5.17
CA GLY A 708 -62.65 -19.37 -4.70
C GLY A 708 -62.81 -19.18 -3.19
N LEU A 709 -62.11 -18.20 -2.66
CA LEU A 709 -62.10 -17.80 -1.26
C LEU A 709 -61.83 -16.30 -1.17
N VAL A 710 -62.75 -15.54 -0.59
CA VAL A 710 -62.51 -14.14 -0.21
C VAL A 710 -62.68 -14.02 1.30
N GLY A 711 -61.70 -13.48 2.02
CA GLY A 711 -61.80 -13.40 3.47
C GLY A 711 -60.71 -12.57 4.13
N ILE A 712 -60.83 -12.43 5.44
CA ILE A 712 -59.92 -11.67 6.28
C ILE A 712 -59.45 -12.55 7.43
N TYR A 713 -58.16 -12.47 7.73
CA TYR A 713 -57.57 -13.04 8.92
C TYR A 713 -56.98 -11.94 9.82
N LYS A 714 -57.37 -11.94 11.10
CA LYS A 714 -56.83 -11.05 12.14
C LYS A 714 -56.97 -11.70 13.52
N ASP A 715 -55.99 -11.51 14.41
CA ASP A 715 -56.06 -11.94 15.82
C ASP A 715 -56.43 -13.42 16.01
N SER A 716 -55.84 -14.31 15.19
CA SER A 716 -56.16 -15.76 15.16
C SER A 716 -57.62 -16.10 14.81
N LYS A 717 -58.30 -15.20 14.08
CA LYS A 717 -59.66 -15.38 13.59
C LYS A 717 -59.68 -15.18 12.09
N PHE A 718 -60.29 -16.10 11.36
CA PHE A 718 -60.58 -15.99 9.94
C PHE A 718 -62.08 -15.79 9.73
N LEU A 719 -62.48 -14.92 8.81
CA LEU A 719 -63.84 -14.82 8.31
C LEU A 719 -63.78 -14.69 6.78
N GLY A 720 -64.50 -15.53 6.06
CA GLY A 720 -64.52 -15.45 4.59
C GLY A 720 -65.64 -16.22 3.92
N ASP A 721 -65.85 -15.92 2.65
CA ASP A 721 -66.77 -16.60 1.74
C ASP A 721 -65.98 -17.58 0.86
N ILE A 722 -66.27 -18.88 0.99
CA ILE A 722 -65.83 -19.90 0.03
C ILE A 722 -66.85 -19.96 -1.11
N THR A 723 -66.39 -19.94 -2.35
CA THR A 723 -67.24 -20.14 -3.53
C THR A 723 -66.83 -21.40 -4.30
N MET A 724 -67.82 -22.07 -4.88
CA MET A 724 -67.59 -23.20 -5.79
C MET A 724 -68.60 -23.13 -6.94
N ALA A 725 -68.21 -23.52 -8.14
CA ALA A 725 -69.09 -23.53 -9.31
C ALA A 725 -68.82 -24.73 -10.21
N ASN A 726 -69.88 -25.27 -10.81
CA ASN A 726 -69.85 -26.39 -11.76
C ASN A 726 -69.04 -27.60 -11.26
N THR A 727 -69.22 -27.99 -10.00
CA THR A 727 -68.46 -29.07 -9.37
C THR A 727 -69.36 -30.21 -8.91
N SER A 728 -68.77 -31.36 -8.57
CA SER A 728 -69.45 -32.47 -7.91
C SER A 728 -68.77 -32.78 -6.58
N ILE A 729 -69.51 -32.64 -5.47
CA ILE A 729 -69.04 -33.02 -4.13
C ILE A 729 -69.09 -34.55 -3.98
N LYS A 730 -68.00 -35.16 -3.50
CA LYS A 730 -67.82 -36.61 -3.37
C LYS A 730 -67.23 -37.00 -2.02
N ASN A 731 -67.36 -38.28 -1.66
CA ASN A 731 -66.64 -38.92 -0.56
C ASN A 731 -66.70 -38.17 0.80
N MET A 732 -67.79 -37.42 1.05
CA MET A 732 -68.07 -36.79 2.33
C MET A 732 -69.08 -37.63 3.11
N ALA A 733 -68.79 -37.94 4.38
CA ALA A 733 -69.68 -38.72 5.23
C ALA A 733 -71.06 -38.04 5.41
N SER A 734 -71.07 -36.70 5.47
CA SER A 734 -72.31 -35.91 5.49
C SER A 734 -73.16 -36.10 4.24
N LEU A 735 -72.55 -36.14 3.05
CA LEU A 735 -73.26 -36.40 1.81
C LEU A 735 -73.84 -37.82 1.75
N GLN A 736 -73.09 -38.82 2.22
CA GLN A 736 -73.54 -40.21 2.22
C GLN A 736 -74.70 -40.44 3.20
N ASN A 737 -74.66 -39.80 4.37
CA ASN A 737 -75.75 -39.86 5.34
C ASN A 737 -76.97 -39.04 4.88
N MET A 738 -76.77 -37.93 4.16
CA MET A 738 -77.85 -37.17 3.50
C MET A 738 -78.60 -38.03 2.47
N LEU A 739 -77.87 -38.73 1.61
CA LEU A 739 -78.45 -39.66 0.63
C LEU A 739 -79.27 -40.75 1.33
N SER A 740 -78.69 -41.39 2.35
CA SER A 740 -79.34 -42.45 3.13
C SER A 740 -80.59 -41.94 3.86
N PHE A 741 -80.57 -40.70 4.34
CA PHE A 741 -81.69 -40.05 5.02
C PHE A 741 -82.83 -39.68 4.05
N ILE A 742 -82.52 -39.11 2.89
CA ILE A 742 -83.50 -38.84 1.82
C ILE A 742 -84.17 -40.15 1.38
N ASP A 743 -83.39 -41.23 1.22
CA ASP A 743 -83.90 -42.57 0.89
C ASP A 743 -84.78 -43.18 2.00
N ALA A 744 -84.59 -42.78 3.26
CA ALA A 744 -85.35 -43.30 4.40
C ALA A 744 -86.69 -42.58 4.65
N ILE A 745 -86.90 -41.39 4.05
CA ILE A 745 -88.12 -40.59 4.25
C ILE A 745 -89.12 -40.85 3.11
N PRO A 746 -90.28 -41.50 3.37
CA PRO A 746 -91.24 -41.88 2.33
C PRO A 746 -91.79 -40.70 1.51
N SER A 747 -91.91 -39.51 2.13
CA SER A 747 -92.34 -38.29 1.43
C SER A 747 -91.29 -37.76 0.46
N LEU A 748 -90.01 -38.09 0.63
CA LEU A 748 -88.91 -37.64 -0.24
C LEU A 748 -88.55 -38.69 -1.31
N VAL A 749 -88.73 -39.99 -1.01
CA VAL A 749 -88.45 -41.14 -1.90
C VAL A 749 -89.27 -41.10 -3.21
N VAL A 750 -90.48 -40.55 -3.20
CA VAL A 750 -91.34 -40.45 -4.40
C VAL A 750 -90.76 -39.51 -5.46
N PHE A 751 -89.78 -38.68 -5.10
CA PHE A 751 -89.22 -37.62 -5.95
C PHE A 751 -87.87 -37.96 -6.60
N LYS A 752 -87.39 -39.22 -6.60
CA LYS A 752 -86.08 -39.66 -7.16
C LYS A 752 -85.52 -38.72 -8.23
N LEU A 753 -84.59 -37.87 -7.78
CA LEU A 753 -84.11 -36.68 -8.48
C LEU A 753 -83.00 -37.05 -9.48
N PRO A 754 -83.05 -36.58 -10.74
CA PRO A 754 -81.93 -36.68 -11.67
C PRO A 754 -80.84 -35.67 -11.27
N GLY A 755 -79.76 -36.16 -10.64
CA GLY A 755 -78.61 -35.35 -10.22
C GLY A 755 -77.84 -35.90 -9.01
N PHE A 756 -78.42 -36.87 -8.29
CA PHE A 756 -77.66 -37.79 -7.44
C PHE A 756 -77.40 -39.08 -8.22
N SER A 757 -76.15 -39.31 -8.58
CA SER A 757 -75.71 -40.56 -9.19
C SER A 757 -74.64 -41.22 -8.31
N THR A 758 -74.19 -42.42 -8.66
CA THR A 758 -72.99 -43.04 -8.07
C THR A 758 -71.72 -42.21 -8.23
N SER A 759 -71.79 -41.03 -8.86
CA SER A 759 -70.66 -40.15 -9.13
C SER A 759 -70.58 -38.88 -8.28
N GLY A 760 -71.52 -38.59 -7.37
CA GLY A 760 -71.46 -37.44 -6.42
C GLY A 760 -72.71 -36.55 -6.42
N TYR A 761 -72.68 -35.45 -5.66
CA TYR A 761 -73.71 -34.39 -5.64
C TYR A 761 -73.26 -33.21 -6.49
N GLU A 762 -73.96 -32.96 -7.59
CA GLU A 762 -73.65 -31.89 -8.53
C GLU A 762 -74.12 -30.51 -8.03
N VAL A 763 -73.19 -29.56 -8.03
CA VAL A 763 -73.35 -28.19 -7.55
C VAL A 763 -73.12 -27.23 -8.71
N ASP A 764 -74.16 -26.46 -9.05
CA ASP A 764 -74.08 -25.41 -10.07
C ASP A 764 -73.26 -24.24 -9.53
N ASN A 765 -73.60 -23.75 -8.34
CA ASN A 765 -72.89 -22.74 -7.59
C ASN A 765 -73.12 -22.93 -6.09
N ALA A 766 -72.14 -22.59 -5.26
CA ALA A 766 -72.36 -22.44 -3.83
C ALA A 766 -71.51 -21.32 -3.25
N THR A 767 -72.02 -20.72 -2.19
CA THR A 767 -71.31 -19.77 -1.33
C THR A 767 -71.44 -20.23 0.12
N ILE A 768 -70.32 -20.37 0.82
CA ILE A 768 -70.29 -20.75 2.23
C ILE A 768 -69.49 -19.70 3.00
N ARG A 769 -70.17 -18.95 3.87
CA ARG A 769 -69.54 -17.99 4.78
C ARG A 769 -69.06 -18.72 6.03
N ILE A 770 -67.74 -18.75 6.22
CA ILE A 770 -67.07 -19.46 7.30
C ILE A 770 -66.32 -18.50 8.23
N GLY A 771 -66.50 -18.67 9.53
CA GLY A 771 -65.71 -18.03 10.57
C GLY A 771 -64.89 -19.08 11.33
N ILE A 772 -63.57 -18.97 11.36
CA ILE A 772 -62.69 -19.95 12.02
C ILE A 772 -61.91 -19.28 13.16
N ASN A 773 -61.81 -19.95 14.31
CA ASN A 773 -60.84 -19.64 15.35
C ASN A 773 -60.26 -20.94 15.94
N ASN A 774 -59.52 -20.85 17.04
CA ASN A 774 -58.86 -22.00 17.67
C ASN A 774 -59.81 -23.01 18.34
N GLU A 775 -61.12 -22.72 18.45
CA GLU A 775 -62.08 -23.54 19.17
C GLU A 775 -63.16 -24.13 18.26
N PHE A 776 -63.63 -23.36 17.28
CA PHE A 776 -64.73 -23.77 16.41
C PHE A 776 -64.62 -23.20 14.98
N ILE A 777 -65.33 -23.86 14.06
CA ILE A 777 -65.69 -23.34 12.74
C ILE A 777 -67.17 -22.98 12.79
N ALA A 778 -67.48 -21.71 12.57
CA ALA A 778 -68.82 -21.19 12.39
C ALA A 778 -69.18 -21.21 10.90
N LEU A 779 -70.25 -21.89 10.53
CA LEU A 779 -70.86 -21.81 9.21
C LEU A 779 -71.97 -20.77 9.29
N GLU A 780 -71.63 -19.49 9.05
CA GLU A 780 -72.59 -18.39 9.24
C GLU A 780 -73.73 -18.43 8.23
N ASN A 781 -73.41 -18.91 7.02
CA ASN A 781 -74.35 -19.12 5.95
C ASN A 781 -73.79 -20.18 5.00
N ILE A 782 -74.57 -21.21 4.71
CA ILE A 782 -74.33 -22.21 3.68
C ILE A 782 -75.41 -21.98 2.64
N ASN A 783 -75.04 -21.73 1.40
CA ASN A 783 -75.97 -21.64 0.28
C ASN A 783 -75.39 -22.45 -0.88
N ILE A 784 -76.01 -23.59 -1.17
CA ILE A 784 -75.60 -24.51 -2.23
C ILE A 784 -76.75 -24.67 -3.21
N ASN A 785 -76.53 -24.26 -4.45
CA ASN A 785 -77.46 -24.38 -5.54
C ASN A 785 -77.08 -25.64 -6.35
N GLY A 786 -77.75 -26.76 -6.04
CA GLY A 786 -77.42 -28.07 -6.64
C GLY A 786 -78.39 -28.47 -7.74
N SER A 787 -78.00 -29.38 -8.62
CA SER A 787 -78.83 -29.78 -9.78
C SER A 787 -80.20 -30.37 -9.37
N SER A 788 -80.25 -31.01 -8.21
CA SER A 788 -81.44 -31.71 -7.67
C SER A 788 -82.05 -31.08 -6.42
N VAL A 789 -81.21 -30.55 -5.53
CA VAL A 789 -81.59 -30.02 -4.21
C VAL A 789 -80.80 -28.74 -4.00
N ASP A 790 -81.47 -27.68 -3.56
CA ASP A 790 -80.82 -26.50 -3.01
C ASP A 790 -80.67 -26.69 -1.49
N ILE A 791 -79.51 -26.35 -0.93
CA ILE A 791 -79.19 -26.49 0.49
C ILE A 791 -78.88 -25.11 1.05
N ASP A 792 -79.70 -24.66 1.99
CA ASP A 792 -79.41 -23.49 2.81
C ASP A 792 -79.13 -23.94 4.25
N GLY A 793 -78.30 -23.22 5.00
CA GLY A 793 -78.06 -23.61 6.38
C GLY A 793 -77.10 -22.75 7.17
N GLU A 794 -77.00 -23.07 8.46
CA GLU A 794 -76.06 -22.47 9.40
C GLU A 794 -75.64 -23.49 10.45
N GLY A 795 -74.48 -23.33 11.06
CA GLY A 795 -74.02 -24.31 12.03
C GLY A 795 -72.69 -23.99 12.67
N VAL A 796 -72.25 -24.91 13.52
CA VAL A 796 -70.94 -24.87 14.18
C VAL A 796 -70.30 -26.24 14.18
N ILE A 797 -68.98 -26.27 14.04
CA ILE A 797 -68.14 -27.44 14.22
C ILE A 797 -67.14 -27.13 15.34
N ASP A 798 -67.13 -27.92 16.40
CA ASP A 798 -66.13 -27.81 17.48
C ASP A 798 -64.84 -28.52 17.05
N LEU A 799 -63.72 -27.79 17.02
CA LEU A 799 -62.45 -28.30 16.51
C LEU A 799 -61.75 -29.27 17.48
N LYS A 800 -62.06 -29.22 18.78
CA LYS A 800 -61.45 -30.08 19.80
C LYS A 800 -62.13 -31.45 19.86
N THR A 801 -63.45 -31.45 19.87
CA THR A 801 -64.28 -32.67 19.95
C THR A 801 -64.57 -33.27 18.58
N LYS A 802 -64.40 -32.47 17.51
CA LYS A 802 -64.82 -32.78 16.13
C LYS A 802 -66.32 -33.02 15.98
N GLU A 803 -67.12 -32.51 16.91
CA GLU A 803 -68.57 -32.57 16.82
C GLU A 803 -69.11 -31.42 15.97
N LEU A 804 -70.06 -31.73 15.10
CA LEU A 804 -70.80 -30.75 14.32
C LEU A 804 -72.25 -30.66 14.78
N ASN A 805 -72.82 -29.48 14.62
CA ASN A 805 -74.23 -29.19 14.82
C ASN A 805 -74.65 -28.15 13.78
N ILE A 806 -75.33 -28.62 12.73
CA ILE A 806 -75.65 -27.84 11.54
C ILE A 806 -77.14 -27.98 11.26
N ASP A 807 -77.83 -26.85 11.15
CA ASP A 807 -79.22 -26.78 10.72
C ASP A 807 -79.25 -26.50 9.22
N LEU A 808 -79.92 -27.37 8.45
CA LEU A 808 -80.02 -27.32 7.00
C LEU A 808 -81.49 -27.27 6.55
N SER A 809 -81.79 -26.36 5.65
CA SER A 809 -83.03 -26.29 4.89
C SER A 809 -82.78 -26.88 3.50
N LEU A 810 -83.36 -28.04 3.23
CA LEU A 810 -83.24 -28.75 1.96
C LEU A 810 -84.46 -28.44 1.08
N SER A 811 -84.24 -27.72 -0.02
CA SER A 811 -85.30 -27.35 -0.95
C SER A 811 -85.23 -28.17 -2.24
N THR A 812 -86.29 -28.91 -2.54
CA THR A 812 -86.37 -29.79 -3.73
C THR A 812 -87.34 -29.23 -4.78
N MET A 813 -87.10 -29.54 -6.07
CA MET A 813 -87.91 -29.29 -7.28
C MET A 813 -87.51 -28.10 -8.20
N LYS A 814 -86.59 -28.33 -9.16
CA LYS A 814 -86.32 -27.39 -10.28
C LYS A 814 -87.04 -27.70 -11.59
N SER A 815 -87.48 -28.94 -11.82
CA SER A 815 -87.98 -29.40 -13.14
C SER A 815 -89.52 -29.46 -13.28
N LEU A 816 -90.28 -29.29 -12.19
CA LEU A 816 -91.73 -29.52 -12.14
C LEU A 816 -92.59 -28.26 -12.01
N SER A 817 -91.96 -27.08 -11.87
CA SER A 817 -92.63 -25.77 -11.80
C SER A 817 -93.52 -25.48 -13.01
N SER A 818 -93.18 -26.02 -14.19
CA SER A 818 -93.99 -25.89 -15.41
C SER A 818 -95.27 -26.75 -15.44
N ILE A 819 -95.34 -27.83 -14.65
CA ILE A 819 -96.46 -28.78 -14.61
C ILE A 819 -97.45 -28.40 -13.49
N LEU A 820 -96.94 -27.99 -12.33
CA LEU A 820 -97.75 -27.66 -11.15
C LEU A 820 -98.44 -26.29 -11.23
N ASN A 821 -97.92 -25.35 -12.03
CA ASN A 821 -98.61 -24.09 -12.37
C ASN A 821 -99.96 -24.28 -13.11
N LYS A 822 -100.35 -25.51 -13.44
CA LYS A 822 -101.65 -25.86 -14.06
C LYS A 822 -102.70 -26.42 -13.08
N ILE A 823 -102.37 -26.63 -11.79
CA ILE A 823 -103.29 -27.19 -10.77
C ILE A 823 -103.32 -26.25 -9.54
N PRO A 824 -104.22 -25.25 -9.48
CA PRO A 824 -104.11 -24.10 -8.58
C PRO A 824 -104.18 -24.40 -7.07
N ILE A 825 -104.86 -25.49 -6.67
CA ILE A 825 -105.23 -25.72 -5.26
C ILE A 825 -104.25 -26.66 -4.55
N ILE A 826 -103.66 -27.62 -5.29
CA ILE A 826 -102.73 -28.62 -4.71
C ILE A 826 -101.30 -28.05 -4.64
N GLY A 827 -100.93 -27.16 -5.57
CA GLY A 827 -99.61 -26.52 -5.58
C GLY A 827 -99.33 -25.71 -4.32
N TYR A 828 -100.28 -24.89 -3.86
CA TYR A 828 -100.07 -23.98 -2.72
C TYR A 828 -99.98 -24.69 -1.36
N VAL A 829 -100.74 -25.80 -1.18
CA VAL A 829 -100.76 -26.55 0.10
C VAL A 829 -99.50 -27.41 0.28
N LEU A 830 -98.86 -27.84 -0.81
CA LEU A 830 -97.68 -28.69 -0.77
C LEU A 830 -96.36 -27.95 -1.01
N LEU A 831 -96.36 -26.82 -1.72
CA LEU A 831 -95.14 -26.14 -2.20
C LEU A 831 -94.91 -24.74 -1.63
N GLY A 832 -95.78 -24.27 -0.73
CA GLY A 832 -95.68 -22.90 -0.20
C GLY A 832 -95.78 -21.80 -1.27
N ASP A 833 -95.36 -20.59 -0.91
CA ASP A 833 -95.41 -19.40 -1.79
C ASP A 833 -94.36 -19.41 -2.91
N ASP A 834 -93.29 -20.20 -2.78
CA ASP A 834 -92.11 -20.20 -3.65
C ASP A 834 -92.02 -21.41 -4.60
N GLY A 835 -92.96 -22.36 -4.50
CA GLY A 835 -93.06 -23.49 -5.41
C GLY A 835 -92.04 -24.61 -5.14
N LYS A 836 -91.42 -24.63 -3.96
CA LYS A 836 -90.42 -25.62 -3.54
C LYS A 836 -90.92 -26.45 -2.35
N ILE A 837 -90.41 -27.68 -2.21
CA ILE A 837 -90.61 -28.46 -0.98
C ILE A 837 -89.38 -28.30 -0.11
N THR A 838 -89.53 -27.61 1.01
CA THR A 838 -88.46 -27.37 1.99
C THR A 838 -88.56 -28.35 3.16
N THR A 839 -87.46 -29.03 3.46
CA THR A 839 -87.33 -29.95 4.60
C THR A 839 -86.23 -29.46 5.53
N GLU A 840 -86.59 -29.22 6.79
CA GLU A 840 -85.64 -28.81 7.82
C GLU A 840 -84.96 -30.05 8.44
N VAL A 841 -83.64 -30.07 8.39
CA VAL A 841 -82.80 -31.19 8.81
C VAL A 841 -81.73 -30.70 9.78
N LYS A 842 -81.56 -31.41 10.87
CA LYS A 842 -80.46 -31.20 11.80
C LYS A 842 -79.39 -32.25 11.59
N VAL A 843 -78.16 -31.81 11.37
CA VAL A 843 -76.97 -32.65 11.24
C VAL A 843 -76.16 -32.54 12.52
N SER A 844 -75.98 -33.64 13.25
CA SER A 844 -75.28 -33.66 14.54
C SER A 844 -74.36 -34.87 14.71
N GLY A 845 -73.40 -34.81 15.63
CA GLY A 845 -72.47 -35.91 15.92
C GLY A 845 -71.06 -35.62 15.40
N LYS A 846 -70.22 -36.65 15.25
CA LYS A 846 -68.82 -36.46 14.81
C LYS A 846 -68.75 -36.19 13.31
N ILE A 847 -67.80 -35.37 12.88
CA ILE A 847 -67.61 -35.04 11.46
C ILE A 847 -67.34 -36.26 10.58
N GLU A 848 -66.70 -37.30 11.12
CA GLU A 848 -66.44 -38.55 10.40
C GLU A 848 -67.68 -39.48 10.30
N ASP A 849 -68.67 -39.31 11.18
CA ASP A 849 -69.92 -40.10 11.22
C ASP A 849 -71.12 -39.24 11.66
N PRO A 850 -71.58 -38.30 10.80
CA PRO A 850 -72.63 -37.35 11.17
C PRO A 850 -74.02 -37.97 11.05
N LYS A 851 -74.91 -37.73 12.02
CA LYS A 851 -76.31 -38.18 12.01
C LYS A 851 -77.23 -37.08 11.51
N MET A 852 -78.22 -37.45 10.70
CA MET A 852 -79.24 -36.53 10.18
C MET A 852 -80.62 -36.89 10.72
N GLU A 853 -81.31 -35.90 11.26
CA GLU A 853 -82.65 -36.05 11.85
C GLU A 853 -83.57 -34.92 11.36
N LEU A 854 -84.88 -35.18 11.26
CA LEU A 854 -85.86 -34.16 10.93
C LEU A 854 -85.97 -33.16 12.08
N SER A 855 -85.92 -31.87 11.75
CA SER A 855 -86.09 -30.80 12.73
C SER A 855 -87.58 -30.42 12.85
N LEU A 856 -88.08 -30.30 14.09
CA LEU A 856 -89.40 -29.75 14.35
C LEU A 856 -89.29 -28.22 14.35
N LEU A 857 -90.24 -27.51 13.72
CA LEU A 857 -90.27 -26.05 13.60
C LEU A 857 -90.09 -25.27 14.93
N GLU A 858 -90.32 -25.90 16.09
CA GLU A 858 -90.14 -25.31 17.43
C GLU A 858 -88.77 -25.58 18.10
N ASP A 859 -87.96 -26.52 17.60
CA ASP A 859 -86.70 -27.00 18.25
C ASP A 859 -85.41 -26.29 17.76
N THR A 860 -85.50 -25.33 16.86
CA THR A 860 -84.34 -24.57 16.34
C THR A 860 -83.91 -23.45 17.31
N ALA A 861 -83.31 -23.84 18.44
CA ALA A 861 -82.64 -22.90 19.32
C ALA A 861 -81.39 -22.31 18.64
N LYS A 862 -81.53 -21.19 17.92
CA LYS A 862 -80.44 -20.42 17.27
C LYS A 862 -79.38 -19.85 18.23
N ALA A 863 -79.47 -20.16 19.53
CA ALA A 863 -78.68 -19.55 20.59
C ALA A 863 -77.15 -19.77 20.46
N PRO A 864 -76.64 -20.97 20.12
CA PRO A 864 -75.19 -21.19 20.00
C PRO A 864 -74.59 -20.44 18.80
N VAL A 865 -75.24 -20.52 17.64
CA VAL A 865 -74.75 -19.91 16.39
C VAL A 865 -74.76 -18.37 16.48
N ASN A 866 -75.79 -17.77 17.07
CA ASN A 866 -75.88 -16.31 17.21
C ASN A 866 -74.83 -15.73 18.18
N ILE A 867 -74.43 -16.48 19.21
CA ILE A 867 -73.33 -16.06 20.10
C ILE A 867 -72.01 -16.11 19.35
N ILE A 868 -71.82 -17.13 18.51
CA ILE A 868 -70.60 -17.32 17.72
C ILE A 868 -70.49 -16.28 16.58
N LYS A 869 -71.59 -15.97 15.88
CA LYS A 869 -71.66 -14.89 14.87
C LYS A 869 -71.20 -13.54 15.43
N ARG A 870 -71.48 -13.26 16.72
CA ARG A 870 -71.02 -12.02 17.39
C ARG A 870 -69.51 -11.92 17.54
N ILE A 871 -68.78 -13.05 17.57
CA ILE A 871 -67.32 -13.08 17.67
C ILE A 871 -66.66 -12.60 16.37
N PHE A 872 -67.34 -12.78 15.23
CA PHE A 872 -66.86 -12.39 13.90
C PHE A 872 -67.50 -11.12 13.35
N SER A 873 -68.58 -10.61 13.96
CA SER A 873 -69.27 -9.38 13.52
C SER A 873 -68.35 -8.17 13.25
N PRO A 874 -67.28 -7.91 14.02
CA PRO A 874 -66.35 -6.81 13.72
C PRO A 874 -65.64 -6.92 12.36
N PHE A 875 -65.55 -8.12 11.79
CA PHE A 875 -64.88 -8.40 10.52
C PHE A 875 -65.83 -8.42 9.31
N GLN A 876 -67.14 -8.54 9.54
CA GLN A 876 -68.14 -8.69 8.46
C GLN A 876 -68.13 -7.52 7.47
N LEU A 877 -68.08 -6.28 7.97
CA LEU A 877 -68.04 -5.08 7.11
C LEU A 877 -66.82 -5.06 6.19
N LEU A 878 -65.67 -5.50 6.70
CA LEU A 878 -64.41 -5.51 5.94
C LEU A 878 -64.45 -6.59 4.84
N VAL A 879 -64.95 -7.80 5.14
CA VAL A 879 -65.09 -8.87 4.15
C VAL A 879 -66.09 -8.47 3.05
N ASP A 880 -67.21 -7.83 3.40
CA ASP A 880 -68.22 -7.40 2.45
C ASP A 880 -67.71 -6.26 1.52
N GLU A 881 -66.83 -5.38 2.01
CA GLU A 881 -66.14 -4.38 1.19
C GLU A 881 -65.14 -5.01 0.23
N LEU A 882 -64.28 -5.92 0.71
CA LEU A 882 -63.34 -6.65 -0.14
C LEU A 882 -64.03 -7.40 -1.28
N LYS A 883 -65.15 -8.07 -0.97
CA LYS A 883 -65.93 -8.81 -1.97
C LYS A 883 -66.43 -7.91 -3.10
N LYS A 884 -66.92 -6.70 -2.80
CA LYS A 884 -67.36 -5.73 -3.81
C LYS A 884 -66.19 -5.32 -4.72
N GLU A 885 -65.01 -5.08 -4.15
CA GLU A 885 -63.83 -4.73 -4.93
C GLU A 885 -63.38 -5.87 -5.86
N SER A 886 -63.44 -7.12 -5.40
CA SER A 886 -63.12 -8.29 -6.22
C SER A 886 -64.12 -8.48 -7.37
N GLU A 887 -65.42 -8.28 -7.12
CA GLU A 887 -66.48 -8.35 -8.13
C GLU A 887 -66.38 -7.22 -9.19
N GLU A 888 -65.94 -6.03 -8.79
CA GLU A 888 -65.71 -4.90 -9.71
C GLU A 888 -64.47 -5.09 -10.60
N LYS A 889 -63.42 -5.75 -10.10
CA LYS A 889 -62.20 -6.08 -10.86
C LYS A 889 -62.41 -7.23 -11.86
N GLY A 890 -63.28 -8.19 -11.56
CA GLY A 890 -63.61 -9.30 -12.46
C GLY A 890 -64.46 -8.94 -13.69
N ASN A 891 -65.07 -7.75 -13.71
CA ASN A 891 -65.90 -7.25 -14.82
C ASN A 891 -65.18 -6.27 -15.77
N ARG A 892 -63.84 -6.16 -15.69
CA ARG A 892 -63.02 -5.30 -16.55
C ARG A 892 -62.10 -6.05 -17.50
#